data_AF-H3DMJ5-F1
#
_entry.id   AF-H3DMJ5-F1
#
_cell.length_a   1.000
_cell.length_b   1.000
_cell.length_c   1.000
_cell.angle_alpha   90.00
_cell.angle_beta   90.00
_cell.angle_gamma   90.00
#
_symmetry.space_group_name_H-M   'P 1'
#
loop_
_entity.id
_entity.type
_entity.pdbx_description
1 polymer ?
#
loop_
_entity_poly.entity_id
_entity_poly.type
_entity_poly.pdbx_seq_one_letter_code
_entity_poly.pdbx_strand_id
1 'polypeptide(L)'
;NESLGMALLHMSHQALQTWLHTSSVLCFSLSYLDCIPKCFAKHIAKDNFLTKVRIQRMFADSVRTFQEHTVDKGRLGMQKTMFKYISTLERLVPSFGVESFYVSHLNLREAWEESGSLHTHAPCEDRAAATHEIMVNGNKGIWWRISIQTEQAATQPHKDTPHKWNVFCDFPEITHIVISEANVCISTQDNHCMEVQMSSSQEARSFISLLDGYYRLTADAHHYLCHDVAPPRVLLNKANGLHGPMHIYFALQKLKKEAAEDKAFLICWSPVNYDRLILVALNKSHCFVQNGQAQDHKQFQIQHKDSKFCLDGWNREFSSVKELTDSLKSLVLISGSESLTIKKCCLPRHGELSNLLVLRAPLQPLSNKTQVQVRHIKETEIVQGRHLGCGTKTNIHKGSLQVRSTEDGDQENEFNNNSSGLDIPVVLKIPHQNLEVSLAFIETVGIMGQLSHSHLVRVHGLSVLKHIMVEEWVKFGPLDVFLHREKASVSAHWKLIVAMQLASALRYLFDLSGVLNQQCSCRIRFNILDQVTTRFSQQLPQFQGIGAFSPTERLERIPWIAPECIDGGVSIRSNPDQWSFGATFLEICYNGNLPMSTITLSEKERFYQQKGRLPVLSSKTVSNFINTCLAYDPTERPSFRIVLRELSEFMKTITAPDLSPSETLPYTGHRIFHKRFLKMQQVLGEGNFGKVILYRYDPANDDTGELVAVKTLKRENGNTEGWIKEINVLKSLDHRNIVKYKGCCSEGGGQGLLLIMEFLPLGSLLKYLPKNKLNLSQLMIFAQQICEGMEYLHSKRYIHRDLAARNVLLDRDRLVKIGDFGLTKHIPTGELYYRVSENGENPVFWFAVECLKENKFSFASDVWSFGVTLYEILTHCDPKQSPRKKFEEMLEPKSLINQVPLIELLEKKMRLPCPKNCPQEVRIIMEQCWAAEPKQRPSFRSLIEKFQEMCHGEKFS
;
A
#
# COMPACT_ATOMS: atom_id res chain seq x y z
N ASN A 1 -2.06 -59.35 -26.92
CA ASN A 1 -3.37 -59.65 -26.29
C ASN A 1 -4.18 -58.39 -26.05
N GLU A 2 -3.74 -57.45 -25.23
CA GLU A 2 -4.50 -56.20 -24.96
C GLU A 2 -4.87 -55.42 -26.24
N SER A 3 -3.95 -55.24 -27.19
CA SER A 3 -4.28 -54.60 -28.48
C SER A 3 -5.34 -55.36 -29.29
N LEU A 4 -5.33 -56.69 -29.22
CA LEU A 4 -6.36 -57.53 -29.87
C LEU A 4 -7.70 -57.41 -29.12
N GLY A 5 -7.69 -57.29 -27.79
CA GLY A 5 -8.87 -56.96 -27.00
C GLY A 5 -9.45 -55.59 -27.35
N MET A 6 -8.59 -54.59 -27.60
CA MET A 6 -9.00 -53.27 -28.11
C MET A 6 -9.61 -53.36 -29.50
N ALA A 7 -9.03 -54.16 -30.41
CA ALA A 7 -9.59 -54.41 -31.74
C ALA A 7 -10.99 -55.07 -31.66
N LEU A 8 -11.15 -56.04 -30.76
CA LEU A 8 -12.45 -56.67 -30.48
C LEU A 8 -13.48 -55.64 -29.99
N LEU A 9 -13.13 -54.78 -29.03
CA LEU A 9 -14.00 -53.71 -28.55
C LEU A 9 -14.38 -52.72 -29.66
N HIS A 10 -13.45 -52.37 -30.54
CA HIS A 10 -13.69 -51.49 -31.68
C HIS A 10 -14.68 -52.10 -32.67
N MET A 11 -14.45 -53.36 -33.06
CA MET A 11 -15.33 -54.09 -33.97
C MET A 11 -16.72 -54.31 -33.38
N SER A 12 -16.82 -54.65 -32.09
CA SER A 12 -18.11 -54.78 -31.41
C SER A 12 -18.87 -53.46 -31.31
N HIS A 13 -18.17 -52.34 -31.13
CA HIS A 13 -18.81 -51.02 -31.19
C HIS A 13 -19.41 -50.72 -32.57
N GLN A 14 -18.68 -50.99 -33.64
CA GLN A 14 -19.19 -50.83 -35.02
C GLN A 14 -20.38 -51.75 -35.30
N ALA A 15 -20.33 -53.00 -34.84
CA ALA A 15 -21.41 -53.96 -34.95
C ALA A 15 -22.69 -53.44 -34.25
N LEU A 16 -22.55 -52.94 -33.02
CA LEU A 16 -23.66 -52.32 -32.27
C LEU A 16 -24.22 -51.06 -32.95
N GLN A 17 -23.38 -50.25 -33.60
CA GLN A 17 -23.81 -49.04 -34.31
C GLN A 17 -24.59 -49.35 -35.60
N THR A 18 -24.25 -50.45 -36.27
CA THR A 18 -24.85 -50.88 -37.55
C THR A 18 -25.96 -51.92 -37.40
N TRP A 19 -26.30 -52.31 -36.16
CA TRP A 19 -27.22 -53.41 -35.84
C TRP A 19 -26.80 -54.74 -36.48
N LEU A 20 -25.51 -54.93 -36.71
CA LEU A 20 -24.92 -56.15 -37.25
C LEU A 20 -24.32 -57.00 -36.12
N HIS A 21 -24.12 -58.28 -36.39
CA HIS A 21 -23.38 -59.18 -35.51
C HIS A 21 -21.87 -58.88 -35.58
N THR A 22 -21.12 -58.99 -34.48
CA THR A 22 -19.65 -58.75 -34.52
C THR A 22 -18.95 -59.73 -35.48
N SER A 23 -19.49 -60.96 -35.59
CA SER A 23 -19.03 -61.97 -36.53
C SER A 23 -19.31 -61.63 -37.99
N SER A 24 -20.37 -60.88 -38.31
CA SER A 24 -20.66 -60.45 -39.69
C SER A 24 -19.82 -59.24 -40.12
N VAL A 25 -19.37 -58.39 -39.19
CA VAL A 25 -18.38 -57.32 -39.47
C VAL A 25 -17.03 -57.89 -39.91
N LEU A 26 -16.62 -59.04 -39.35
CA LEU A 26 -15.42 -59.79 -39.73
C LEU A 26 -15.44 -60.35 -41.16
N CYS A 27 -16.62 -60.64 -41.71
CA CYS A 27 -16.74 -61.23 -43.04
C CYS A 27 -16.74 -60.20 -44.18
N PHE A 28 -17.07 -58.93 -43.92
CA PHE A 28 -17.42 -58.00 -44.99
C PHE A 28 -16.71 -56.64 -45.00
N SER A 29 -15.99 -56.19 -43.96
CA SER A 29 -15.51 -54.79 -43.99
C SER A 29 -14.23 -54.39 -43.22
N LEU A 30 -13.87 -55.01 -42.10
CA LEU A 30 -12.67 -54.59 -41.33
C LEU A 30 -11.78 -55.76 -40.92
N SER A 31 -10.46 -55.61 -41.08
CA SER A 31 -9.48 -56.53 -40.51
C SER A 31 -9.12 -56.12 -39.08
N TYR A 32 -8.83 -57.10 -38.22
CA TYR A 32 -8.29 -56.81 -36.88
C TYR A 32 -6.96 -56.06 -36.95
N LEU A 33 -6.22 -56.19 -38.05
CA LEU A 33 -4.97 -55.47 -38.31
C LEU A 33 -5.19 -53.96 -38.47
N ASP A 34 -6.38 -53.54 -38.91
CA ASP A 34 -6.75 -52.11 -39.06
C ASP A 34 -7.16 -51.48 -37.71
N CYS A 35 -7.46 -52.32 -36.72
CA CYS A 35 -7.98 -51.92 -35.41
C CYS A 35 -6.91 -51.94 -34.30
N ILE A 36 -5.65 -52.23 -34.63
CA ILE A 36 -4.50 -52.26 -33.71
C ILE A 36 -3.48 -51.18 -34.07
N PRO A 37 -2.53 -50.83 -33.17
CA PRO A 37 -1.48 -49.87 -33.48
C PRO A 37 -0.68 -50.26 -34.74
N LYS A 38 -0.44 -49.30 -35.64
CA LYS A 38 0.26 -49.53 -36.92
C LYS A 38 1.64 -50.17 -36.76
N CYS A 39 2.37 -49.84 -35.69
CA CYS A 39 3.66 -50.46 -35.37
C CYS A 39 3.51 -51.96 -35.09
N PHE A 40 2.46 -52.35 -34.37
CA PHE A 40 2.18 -53.74 -34.05
C PHE A 40 1.65 -54.51 -35.26
N ALA A 41 0.78 -53.90 -36.08
CA ALA A 41 0.36 -54.48 -37.35
C ALA A 41 1.54 -54.77 -38.29
N LYS A 42 2.49 -53.82 -38.40
CA LYS A 42 3.75 -54.01 -39.14
C LYS A 42 4.63 -55.12 -38.56
N HIS A 43 4.65 -55.29 -37.24
CA HIS A 43 5.37 -56.36 -36.57
C HIS A 43 4.76 -57.74 -36.92
N ILE A 44 3.44 -57.88 -36.78
CA ILE A 44 2.70 -59.10 -37.18
C ILE A 44 2.90 -59.39 -38.66
N ALA A 45 2.95 -58.38 -39.52
CA ALA A 45 3.21 -58.57 -40.95
C ALA A 45 4.62 -59.16 -41.24
N LYS A 46 5.60 -58.93 -40.37
CA LYS A 46 6.96 -59.48 -40.48
C LYS A 46 7.11 -60.87 -39.86
N ASP A 47 6.17 -61.30 -39.03
CA ASP A 47 6.22 -62.62 -38.39
C ASP A 47 6.11 -63.78 -39.39
N ASN A 48 6.56 -64.96 -38.96
CA ASN A 48 6.42 -66.18 -39.74
C ASN A 48 4.93 -66.58 -39.94
N PHE A 49 4.67 -67.38 -40.96
CA PHE A 49 3.31 -67.78 -41.35
C PHE A 49 2.52 -68.45 -40.22
N LEU A 50 3.15 -69.33 -39.44
CA LEU A 50 2.49 -70.05 -38.34
C LEU A 50 2.06 -69.10 -37.22
N THR A 51 2.90 -68.12 -36.87
CA THR A 51 2.58 -67.08 -35.88
C THR A 51 1.37 -66.25 -36.32
N LYS A 52 1.33 -65.84 -37.59
CA LYS A 52 0.19 -65.10 -38.16
C LYS A 52 -1.11 -65.89 -38.08
N VAL A 53 -1.10 -67.16 -38.50
CA VAL A 53 -2.26 -68.05 -38.42
C VAL A 53 -2.70 -68.25 -36.97
N ARG A 54 -1.76 -68.41 -36.04
CA ARG A 54 -2.06 -68.54 -34.61
C ARG A 54 -2.74 -67.30 -34.03
N ILE A 55 -2.24 -66.10 -34.35
CA ILE A 55 -2.83 -64.83 -33.89
C ILE A 55 -4.24 -64.67 -34.46
N GLN A 56 -4.43 -64.96 -35.75
CA GLN A 56 -5.73 -64.89 -36.41
C GLN A 56 -6.75 -65.86 -35.79
N ARG A 57 -6.37 -67.11 -35.54
CA ARG A 57 -7.25 -68.09 -34.88
C ARG A 57 -7.63 -67.66 -33.46
N MET A 58 -6.65 -67.24 -32.67
CA MET A 58 -6.88 -66.76 -31.30
C MET A 58 -7.80 -65.53 -31.28
N PHE A 59 -7.65 -64.60 -32.22
CA PHE A 59 -8.56 -63.46 -32.34
C PHE A 59 -9.98 -63.91 -32.74
N ALA A 60 -10.12 -64.79 -33.73
CA ALA A 60 -11.42 -65.31 -34.16
C ALA A 60 -12.16 -66.05 -33.03
N ASP A 61 -11.44 -66.87 -32.24
CA ASP A 61 -12.02 -67.54 -31.07
C ASP A 61 -12.43 -66.53 -29.99
N SER A 62 -11.61 -65.51 -29.74
CA SER A 62 -11.94 -64.44 -28.80
C SER A 62 -13.20 -63.66 -29.21
N VAL A 63 -13.37 -63.39 -30.52
CA VAL A 63 -14.58 -62.75 -31.05
C VAL A 63 -15.80 -63.63 -30.81
N ARG A 64 -15.71 -64.93 -31.12
CA ARG A 64 -16.82 -65.87 -30.93
C ARG A 64 -17.25 -65.94 -29.46
N THR A 65 -16.29 -66.14 -28.56
CA THR A 65 -16.56 -66.21 -27.12
C THR A 65 -17.17 -64.91 -26.61
N PHE A 66 -16.67 -63.76 -27.05
CA PHE A 66 -17.18 -62.45 -26.64
C PHE A 66 -18.61 -62.21 -27.13
N GLN A 67 -18.91 -62.59 -28.37
CA GLN A 67 -20.26 -62.49 -28.92
C GLN A 67 -21.24 -63.33 -28.09
N GLU A 68 -20.97 -64.63 -27.93
CA GLU A 68 -21.86 -65.57 -27.24
C GLU A 68 -22.08 -65.23 -25.75
N HIS A 69 -21.05 -64.76 -25.06
CA HIS A 69 -21.08 -64.63 -23.60
C HIS A 69 -21.31 -63.19 -23.11
N THR A 70 -21.08 -62.18 -23.97
CA THR A 70 -21.11 -60.77 -23.59
C THR A 70 -22.14 -59.98 -24.39
N VAL A 71 -22.08 -60.06 -25.73
CA VAL A 71 -22.95 -59.26 -26.60
C VAL A 71 -24.36 -59.85 -26.68
N ASP A 72 -24.49 -61.15 -27.00
CA ASP A 72 -25.79 -61.83 -27.15
C ASP A 72 -26.58 -61.87 -25.83
N LYS A 73 -25.87 -61.86 -24.70
CA LYS A 73 -26.46 -61.77 -23.35
C LYS A 73 -26.83 -60.34 -22.94
N GLY A 74 -26.69 -59.35 -23.82
CA GLY A 74 -27.01 -57.94 -23.57
C GLY A 74 -26.18 -57.28 -22.47
N ARG A 75 -25.01 -57.83 -22.12
CA ARG A 75 -24.22 -57.36 -20.97
C ARG A 75 -23.41 -56.10 -21.26
N LEU A 76 -23.24 -55.76 -22.55
CA LEU A 76 -22.41 -54.64 -22.99
C LEU A 76 -23.14 -53.78 -24.03
N GLY A 77 -23.44 -52.53 -23.67
CA GLY A 77 -23.98 -51.53 -24.59
C GLY A 77 -22.89 -50.64 -25.21
N MET A 78 -23.28 -49.77 -26.14
CA MET A 78 -22.38 -48.87 -26.89
C MET A 78 -21.51 -48.02 -25.95
N GLN A 79 -22.11 -47.36 -24.95
CA GLN A 79 -21.41 -46.50 -23.98
C GLN A 79 -20.41 -47.28 -23.12
N LYS A 80 -20.78 -48.47 -22.64
CA LYS A 80 -19.88 -49.33 -21.83
C LYS A 80 -18.69 -49.82 -22.65
N THR A 81 -18.90 -50.11 -23.93
CA THR A 81 -17.83 -50.49 -24.87
C THR A 81 -16.84 -49.35 -25.07
N MET A 82 -17.33 -48.13 -25.33
CA MET A 82 -16.49 -46.93 -25.46
C MET A 82 -15.71 -46.64 -24.17
N PHE A 83 -16.37 -46.68 -23.01
CA PHE A 83 -15.72 -46.49 -21.71
C PHE A 83 -14.60 -47.51 -21.48
N LYS A 84 -14.86 -48.81 -21.74
CA LYS A 84 -13.86 -49.86 -21.58
C LYS A 84 -12.68 -49.67 -22.53
N TYR A 85 -12.95 -49.23 -23.76
CA TYR A 85 -11.90 -48.91 -24.73
C TYR A 85 -11.02 -47.76 -24.23
N ILE A 86 -11.59 -46.60 -23.87
CA ILE A 86 -10.85 -45.42 -23.41
C ILE A 86 -10.07 -45.73 -22.11
N SER A 87 -10.70 -46.36 -21.12
CA SER A 87 -10.04 -46.74 -19.86
C SER A 87 -8.91 -47.77 -20.06
N THR A 88 -9.02 -48.61 -21.08
CA THR A 88 -7.92 -49.53 -21.43
C THR A 88 -6.83 -48.80 -22.21
N LEU A 89 -7.18 -47.85 -23.07
CA LEU A 89 -6.22 -46.99 -23.77
C LEU A 89 -5.37 -46.16 -22.80
N GLU A 90 -5.99 -45.53 -21.80
CA GLU A 90 -5.29 -44.78 -20.73
C GLU A 90 -4.28 -45.64 -19.97
N ARG A 91 -4.58 -46.93 -19.76
CA ARG A 91 -3.66 -47.87 -19.08
C ARG A 91 -2.52 -48.35 -19.99
N LEU A 92 -2.79 -48.54 -21.28
CA LEU A 92 -1.82 -49.08 -22.23
C LEU A 92 -0.87 -48.01 -22.78
N VAL A 93 -1.33 -46.75 -22.85
CA VAL A 93 -0.60 -45.64 -23.46
C VAL A 93 -0.46 -44.52 -22.44
N PRO A 94 0.62 -44.49 -21.64
CA PRO A 94 0.82 -43.47 -20.60
C PRO A 94 0.89 -42.03 -21.14
N SER A 95 1.20 -41.84 -22.42
CA SER A 95 1.20 -40.55 -23.11
C SER A 95 -0.19 -40.10 -23.58
N PHE A 96 -1.21 -40.94 -23.46
CA PHE A 96 -2.58 -40.57 -23.84
C PHE A 96 -3.13 -39.53 -22.84
N GLY A 97 -3.54 -38.36 -23.34
CA GLY A 97 -3.95 -37.24 -22.51
C GLY A 97 -2.80 -36.47 -21.85
N VAL A 98 -1.58 -36.62 -22.37
CA VAL A 98 -0.36 -35.94 -21.92
C VAL A 98 0.29 -35.24 -23.10
N GLU A 99 0.72 -34.00 -22.89
CA GLU A 99 1.52 -33.24 -23.86
C GLU A 99 2.94 -33.05 -23.33
N SER A 100 3.93 -33.16 -24.20
CA SER A 100 5.35 -33.03 -23.87
C SER A 100 6.01 -32.02 -24.80
N PHE A 101 6.78 -31.11 -24.22
CA PHE A 101 7.48 -30.02 -24.91
C PHE A 101 8.98 -30.16 -24.69
N TYR A 102 9.76 -30.10 -25.77
CA TYR A 102 11.22 -30.20 -25.72
C TYR A 102 11.82 -28.80 -25.83
N VAL A 103 12.60 -28.40 -24.83
CA VAL A 103 13.10 -27.02 -24.71
C VAL A 103 14.62 -26.97 -24.71
N SER A 104 15.18 -25.94 -25.34
CA SER A 104 16.64 -25.72 -25.42
C SER A 104 17.22 -25.22 -24.09
N HIS A 105 16.42 -24.48 -23.33
CA HIS A 105 16.81 -23.90 -22.05
C HIS A 105 15.63 -23.97 -21.06
N LEU A 106 15.92 -24.35 -19.82
CA LEU A 106 15.00 -24.32 -18.69
C LEU A 106 15.78 -23.82 -17.46
N ASN A 107 15.28 -22.76 -16.83
CA ASN A 107 15.83 -22.23 -15.60
C ASN A 107 14.73 -22.11 -14.54
N LEU A 108 15.03 -22.60 -13.33
CA LEU A 108 14.18 -22.43 -12.16
C LEU A 108 14.81 -21.36 -11.28
N ARG A 109 14.11 -20.24 -11.11
CA ARG A 109 14.56 -19.14 -10.27
C ARG A 109 13.54 -18.85 -9.19
N GLU A 110 13.99 -18.32 -8.05
CA GLU A 110 13.12 -17.42 -7.31
C GLU A 110 12.95 -16.16 -8.18
N ALA A 111 11.72 -15.68 -8.39
CA ALA A 111 11.30 -14.74 -9.46
C ALA A 111 12.10 -13.42 -9.61
N TRP A 112 13.10 -13.17 -8.77
CA TRP A 112 13.81 -11.91 -8.61
C TRP A 112 15.33 -12.04 -8.71
N GLU A 113 15.88 -13.23 -8.93
CA GLU A 113 17.27 -13.37 -9.35
C GLU A 113 17.39 -12.90 -10.81
N GLU A 114 17.82 -11.65 -10.97
CA GLU A 114 18.16 -10.98 -12.22
C GLU A 114 17.12 -11.08 -13.36
N SER A 115 16.09 -10.23 -13.29
CA SER A 115 15.33 -9.78 -14.49
C SER A 115 16.17 -8.91 -15.44
N GLY A 116 17.51 -8.96 -15.34
CA GLY A 116 18.45 -8.28 -16.23
C GLY A 116 18.66 -8.96 -17.58
N SER A 117 18.07 -10.16 -17.80
CA SER A 117 18.36 -10.98 -18.99
C SER A 117 17.15 -11.25 -19.90
N LEU A 118 16.10 -10.42 -19.88
CA LEU A 118 15.16 -10.41 -21.03
C LEU A 118 15.67 -9.55 -22.21
N HIS A 119 16.86 -8.95 -22.10
CA HIS A 119 17.52 -8.29 -23.22
C HIS A 119 18.65 -9.16 -23.79
N THR A 120 18.47 -9.47 -25.08
CA THR A 120 19.47 -9.95 -26.05
C THR A 120 20.13 -11.29 -25.75
N HIS A 121 19.36 -12.38 -25.85
CA HIS A 121 19.92 -13.47 -26.66
C HIS A 121 19.72 -13.10 -28.13
N ALA A 122 20.78 -13.29 -28.93
CA ALA A 122 20.83 -12.96 -30.34
C ALA A 122 19.60 -13.51 -31.10
N PRO A 123 19.20 -12.87 -32.22
CA PRO A 123 18.16 -13.43 -33.07
C PRO A 123 18.58 -14.86 -33.45
N CYS A 124 17.60 -15.77 -33.42
CA CYS A 124 17.67 -17.16 -33.86
C CYS A 124 18.85 -17.46 -34.80
N GLU A 125 19.98 -17.90 -34.24
CA GLU A 125 20.96 -18.70 -34.96
C GLU A 125 20.66 -20.17 -34.63
N ASP A 126 20.37 -20.91 -35.70
CA ASP A 126 20.14 -22.36 -35.81
C ASP A 126 20.07 -23.22 -34.53
N ARG A 127 18.87 -23.78 -34.29
CA ARG A 127 18.56 -25.04 -33.60
C ARG A 127 19.55 -25.48 -32.50
N ALA A 128 19.53 -24.79 -31.35
CA ALA A 128 20.08 -25.36 -30.12
C ALA A 128 19.38 -26.69 -29.79
N ALA A 129 20.15 -27.72 -29.43
CA ALA A 129 19.60 -29.03 -29.09
C ALA A 129 18.70 -28.96 -27.85
N ALA A 130 17.63 -29.75 -27.82
CA ALA A 130 16.75 -29.82 -26.67
C ALA A 130 17.51 -30.41 -25.46
N THR A 131 17.52 -29.67 -24.35
CA THR A 131 18.21 -30.06 -23.10
C THR A 131 17.24 -30.57 -22.04
N HIS A 132 15.97 -30.16 -22.12
CA HIS A 132 14.94 -30.52 -21.14
C HIS A 132 13.65 -30.95 -21.83
N GLU A 133 12.84 -31.72 -21.12
CA GLU A 133 11.49 -32.10 -21.50
C GLU A 133 10.52 -31.69 -20.41
N ILE A 134 9.45 -30.99 -20.80
CA ILE A 134 8.37 -30.53 -19.95
C ILE A 134 7.12 -31.35 -20.27
N MET A 135 6.50 -31.92 -19.25
CA MET A 135 5.26 -32.69 -19.37
C MET A 135 4.13 -31.94 -18.68
N VAL A 136 3.01 -31.80 -19.38
CA VAL A 136 1.78 -31.23 -18.85
C VAL A 136 0.71 -32.31 -18.79
N ASN A 137 0.11 -32.50 -17.62
CA ASN A 137 -0.93 -33.49 -17.39
C ASN A 137 -2.07 -32.88 -16.56
N GLY A 138 -3.30 -33.01 -17.04
CA GLY A 138 -4.47 -32.43 -16.34
C GLY A 138 -4.65 -32.88 -14.88
N ASN A 139 -4.23 -34.09 -14.53
CA ASN A 139 -4.32 -34.64 -13.17
C ASN A 139 -3.11 -34.33 -12.29
N LYS A 140 -1.94 -34.10 -12.89
CA LYS A 140 -0.66 -34.01 -12.16
C LYS A 140 0.02 -32.64 -12.24
N GLY A 141 -0.46 -31.71 -13.06
CA GLY A 141 0.15 -30.40 -13.23
C GLY A 141 1.33 -30.40 -14.19
N ILE A 142 2.33 -29.58 -13.89
CA ILE A 142 3.52 -29.33 -14.71
C ILE A 142 4.73 -30.05 -14.13
N TRP A 143 5.40 -30.86 -14.95
CA TRP A 143 6.59 -31.63 -14.59
C TRP A 143 7.70 -31.38 -15.60
N TRP A 144 8.95 -31.56 -15.20
CA TRP A 144 10.09 -31.42 -16.09
C TRP A 144 11.20 -32.43 -15.79
N ARG A 145 12.08 -32.69 -16.76
CA ARG A 145 13.29 -33.50 -16.59
C ARG A 145 14.38 -33.07 -17.57
N ILE A 146 15.63 -33.46 -17.28
CA ILE A 146 16.75 -33.30 -18.21
C ILE A 146 16.65 -34.38 -19.30
N SER A 147 16.73 -33.97 -20.56
CA SER A 147 16.66 -34.82 -21.76
C SER A 147 18.01 -34.82 -22.46
N ILE A 148 18.78 -35.91 -22.31
CA ILE A 148 20.05 -36.07 -23.03
C ILE A 148 19.73 -36.61 -24.43
N GLN A 149 19.73 -35.75 -25.45
CA GLN A 149 19.74 -36.18 -26.87
C GLN A 149 21.10 -36.04 -27.55
N THR A 150 22.14 -35.56 -26.84
CA THR A 150 23.49 -35.41 -27.39
C THR A 150 24.45 -36.48 -26.86
N GLU A 151 25.00 -37.29 -27.77
CA GLU A 151 26.10 -38.25 -27.53
C GLU A 151 27.42 -37.59 -27.05
N GLN A 152 27.45 -36.28 -26.78
CA GLN A 152 28.69 -35.52 -26.51
C GLN A 152 28.83 -34.95 -25.08
N ALA A 153 27.90 -35.20 -24.15
CA ALA A 153 27.97 -34.66 -22.78
C ALA A 153 28.47 -35.67 -21.71
N ALA A 154 29.44 -36.53 -22.05
CA ALA A 154 29.96 -37.56 -21.16
C ALA A 154 31.12 -37.11 -20.23
N THR A 155 31.28 -35.82 -19.93
CA THR A 155 32.49 -35.33 -19.23
C THR A 155 32.30 -34.46 -17.98
N GLN A 156 31.09 -34.29 -17.42
CA GLN A 156 30.96 -33.75 -16.05
C GLN A 156 29.82 -34.40 -15.24
N PRO A 157 30.09 -35.02 -14.08
CA PRO A 157 29.07 -35.62 -13.24
C PRO A 157 28.53 -34.59 -12.24
N HIS A 158 27.45 -33.89 -12.57
CA HIS A 158 26.56 -33.31 -11.56
C HIS A 158 25.55 -34.39 -11.11
N LYS A 159 25.29 -34.44 -9.80
CA LYS A 159 24.67 -35.55 -9.05
C LYS A 159 23.19 -35.88 -9.36
N ASP A 160 22.57 -35.27 -10.36
CA ASP A 160 21.16 -35.52 -10.67
C ASP A 160 21.04 -36.64 -11.71
N THR A 161 20.40 -37.73 -11.31
CA THR A 161 20.16 -38.90 -12.17
C THR A 161 19.40 -38.47 -13.44
N PRO A 162 19.97 -38.64 -14.64
CA PRO A 162 19.27 -38.32 -15.87
C PRO A 162 17.98 -39.15 -15.94
N HIS A 163 16.88 -38.54 -16.40
CA HIS A 163 15.53 -39.11 -16.58
C HIS A 163 14.52 -39.09 -15.40
N LYS A 164 14.86 -38.59 -14.21
CA LYS A 164 13.86 -38.41 -13.13
C LYS A 164 12.93 -37.24 -13.42
N TRP A 165 11.61 -37.46 -13.32
CA TRP A 165 10.61 -36.39 -13.40
C TRP A 165 10.56 -35.57 -12.11
N ASN A 166 10.68 -34.26 -12.23
CA ASN A 166 10.57 -33.29 -11.15
C ASN A 166 9.24 -32.52 -11.29
N VAL A 167 8.55 -32.32 -10.16
CA VAL A 167 7.33 -31.50 -10.13
C VAL A 167 7.74 -30.04 -10.13
N PHE A 168 7.08 -29.22 -10.95
CA PHE A 168 7.17 -27.77 -10.83
C PHE A 168 6.02 -27.23 -9.99
N CYS A 169 4.79 -27.28 -10.51
CA CYS A 169 3.60 -26.84 -9.79
C CYS A 169 2.32 -27.46 -10.36
N ASP A 170 1.23 -27.40 -9.60
CA ASP A 170 -0.12 -27.61 -10.12
C ASP A 170 -0.70 -26.32 -10.73
N PHE A 171 -1.76 -26.43 -11.54
CA PHE A 171 -2.33 -25.28 -12.25
C PHE A 171 -2.85 -24.16 -11.31
N PRO A 172 -3.58 -24.44 -10.21
CA PRO A 172 -4.08 -23.39 -9.32
C PRO A 172 -2.97 -22.54 -8.68
N GLU A 173 -1.75 -23.09 -8.59
CA GLU A 173 -0.57 -22.42 -8.06
C GLU A 173 0.01 -21.39 -9.04
N ILE A 174 -0.37 -21.43 -10.32
CA ILE A 174 0.09 -20.46 -11.32
C ILE A 174 -0.57 -19.10 -11.09
N THR A 175 0.22 -18.05 -11.22
CA THR A 175 -0.18 -16.67 -10.91
C THR A 175 -0.45 -15.87 -12.17
N HIS A 176 0.51 -15.89 -13.09
CA HIS A 176 0.50 -15.25 -14.38
C HIS A 176 1.60 -15.88 -15.24
N ILE A 177 1.49 -15.72 -16.55
CA ILE A 177 2.49 -16.21 -17.51
C ILE A 177 2.90 -15.05 -18.42
N VAL A 178 4.21 -14.86 -18.55
CA VAL A 178 4.84 -13.87 -19.42
C VAL A 178 5.40 -14.59 -20.64
N ILE A 179 5.16 -14.06 -21.84
CA ILE A 179 5.74 -14.54 -23.09
C ILE A 179 6.46 -13.39 -23.80
N SER A 180 7.61 -13.69 -24.37
CA SER A 180 8.36 -12.83 -25.28
C SER A 180 8.94 -13.68 -26.40
N GLU A 181 8.37 -13.57 -27.60
CA GLU A 181 8.65 -14.43 -28.75
C GLU A 181 8.51 -15.94 -28.43
N ALA A 182 9.63 -16.66 -28.30
CA ALA A 182 9.68 -18.09 -27.96
C ALA A 182 9.98 -18.34 -26.47
N ASN A 183 10.24 -17.31 -25.68
CA ASN A 183 10.54 -17.41 -24.25
C ASN A 183 9.24 -17.33 -23.45
N VAL A 184 9.09 -18.23 -22.48
CA VAL A 184 7.94 -18.30 -21.57
C VAL A 184 8.43 -18.29 -20.14
N CYS A 185 7.85 -17.44 -19.30
CA CYS A 185 8.09 -17.41 -17.86
C CYS A 185 6.78 -17.69 -17.12
N ILE A 186 6.74 -18.77 -16.35
CA ILE A 186 5.60 -19.19 -15.52
C ILE A 186 5.93 -18.85 -14.07
N SER A 187 5.14 -17.99 -13.44
CA SER A 187 5.34 -17.62 -12.04
C SER A 187 4.29 -18.26 -11.13
N THR A 188 4.71 -18.84 -10.01
CA THR A 188 3.88 -19.55 -9.02
C THR A 188 3.61 -18.73 -7.76
N GLN A 189 2.66 -19.20 -6.93
CA GLN A 189 2.18 -18.49 -5.74
C GLN A 189 3.26 -18.20 -4.69
N ASP A 190 4.25 -19.07 -4.60
CA ASP A 190 5.43 -18.99 -3.74
C ASP A 190 6.60 -18.22 -4.38
N ASN A 191 6.36 -17.53 -5.51
CA ASN A 191 7.35 -16.76 -6.28
C ASN A 191 8.50 -17.59 -6.86
N HIS A 192 8.30 -18.89 -7.11
CA HIS A 192 9.16 -19.61 -8.05
C HIS A 192 8.76 -19.26 -9.48
N CYS A 193 9.76 -19.24 -10.36
CA CYS A 193 9.58 -19.02 -11.78
C CYS A 193 10.25 -20.14 -12.57
N MET A 194 9.54 -20.61 -13.58
CA MET A 194 10.10 -21.46 -14.62
C MET A 194 10.23 -20.63 -15.90
N GLU A 195 11.48 -20.34 -16.28
CA GLU A 195 11.83 -19.70 -17.54
C GLU A 195 12.22 -20.76 -18.57
N VAL A 196 11.57 -20.78 -19.71
CA VAL A 196 11.78 -21.79 -20.76
C VAL A 196 11.88 -21.13 -22.12
N GLN A 197 12.80 -21.61 -22.94
CA GLN A 197 12.94 -21.23 -24.33
C GLN A 197 12.40 -22.35 -25.23
N MET A 198 11.30 -22.05 -25.92
CA MET A 198 10.63 -22.97 -26.84
C MET A 198 11.30 -22.94 -28.22
N SER A 199 11.00 -23.92 -29.08
CA SER A 199 11.56 -23.97 -30.44
C SER A 199 11.04 -22.85 -31.35
N SER A 200 9.87 -22.29 -31.04
CA SER A 200 9.25 -21.22 -31.81
C SER A 200 8.22 -20.44 -30.98
N SER A 201 7.86 -19.24 -31.45
CA SER A 201 6.76 -18.46 -30.83
C SER A 201 5.40 -19.17 -30.94
N GLN A 202 5.18 -19.95 -32.00
CA GLN A 202 3.96 -20.73 -32.16
C GLN A 202 3.86 -21.85 -31.11
N GLU A 203 4.96 -22.56 -30.84
CA GLU A 203 5.02 -23.57 -29.79
C GLU A 203 4.85 -22.95 -28.40
N ALA A 204 5.46 -21.80 -28.14
CA ALA A 204 5.27 -21.05 -26.91
C ALA A 204 3.78 -20.70 -26.67
N ARG A 205 3.08 -20.18 -27.68
CA ARG A 205 1.63 -19.92 -27.59
C ARG A 205 0.84 -21.21 -27.35
N SER A 206 1.18 -22.30 -28.04
CA SER A 206 0.53 -23.60 -27.85
C SER A 206 0.64 -24.10 -26.41
N PHE A 207 1.86 -24.03 -25.84
CA PHE A 207 2.12 -24.42 -24.46
C PHE A 207 1.34 -23.57 -23.46
N ILE A 208 1.34 -22.24 -23.61
CA ILE A 208 0.61 -21.35 -22.69
C ILE A 208 -0.90 -21.56 -22.83
N SER A 209 -1.43 -21.78 -24.03
CA SER A 209 -2.84 -22.10 -24.23
C SER A 209 -3.26 -23.37 -23.49
N LEU A 210 -2.40 -24.40 -23.46
CA LEU A 210 -2.65 -25.63 -22.70
C LEU A 210 -2.71 -25.35 -21.19
N LEU A 211 -1.75 -24.61 -20.65
CA LEU A 211 -1.70 -24.24 -19.23
C LEU A 211 -2.90 -23.38 -18.82
N ASP A 212 -3.23 -22.37 -19.62
CA ASP A 212 -4.37 -21.47 -19.41
C ASP A 212 -5.72 -22.20 -19.52
N GLY A 213 -5.81 -23.20 -20.41
CA GLY A 213 -6.95 -24.11 -20.51
C GLY A 213 -7.16 -24.94 -19.24
N TYR A 214 -6.12 -25.63 -18.77
CA TYR A 214 -6.21 -26.42 -17.53
C TYR A 214 -6.42 -25.54 -16.30
N TYR A 215 -5.83 -24.35 -16.24
CA TYR A 215 -6.09 -23.38 -15.18
C TYR A 215 -7.57 -23.02 -15.09
N ARG A 216 -8.24 -22.75 -16.22
CA ARG A 216 -9.68 -22.48 -16.23
C ARG A 216 -10.52 -23.66 -15.76
N LEU A 217 -10.10 -24.88 -16.11
CA LEU A 217 -10.82 -26.09 -15.74
C LEU A 217 -10.61 -26.48 -14.26
N THR A 218 -9.53 -26.06 -13.62
CA THR A 218 -9.15 -26.58 -12.30
C THR A 218 -9.02 -25.52 -11.21
N ALA A 219 -8.88 -24.25 -11.58
CA ALA A 219 -8.67 -23.14 -10.67
C ALA A 219 -9.76 -22.06 -10.79
N ASP A 220 -9.95 -21.47 -11.98
CA ASP A 220 -10.88 -20.35 -12.17
C ASP A 220 -11.42 -20.27 -13.60
N ALA A 221 -12.68 -20.67 -13.79
CA ALA A 221 -13.35 -20.73 -15.10
C ALA A 221 -13.52 -19.37 -15.79
N HIS A 222 -13.42 -18.26 -15.06
CA HIS A 222 -13.68 -16.91 -15.57
C HIS A 222 -12.39 -16.07 -15.73
N HIS A 223 -11.22 -16.68 -15.52
CA HIS A 223 -9.93 -16.01 -15.57
C HIS A 223 -9.04 -16.52 -16.72
N TYR A 224 -7.94 -15.80 -16.96
CA TYR A 224 -6.89 -16.18 -17.89
C TYR A 224 -5.53 -15.72 -17.37
N LEU A 225 -4.50 -16.53 -17.61
CA LEU A 225 -3.13 -16.36 -17.11
C LEU A 225 -2.27 -15.44 -17.98
N CYS A 226 -2.53 -15.40 -19.29
CA CYS A 226 -1.74 -14.63 -20.26
C CYS A 226 -2.66 -13.98 -21.30
N HIS A 227 -2.46 -12.70 -21.59
CA HIS A 227 -3.30 -11.95 -22.53
C HIS A 227 -3.16 -12.45 -23.97
N ASP A 228 -1.94 -12.84 -24.39
CA ASP A 228 -1.62 -13.25 -25.77
C ASP A 228 -2.35 -14.50 -26.27
N VAL A 229 -2.89 -15.31 -25.34
CA VAL A 229 -3.64 -16.53 -25.64
C VAL A 229 -5.03 -16.54 -24.99
N ALA A 230 -5.45 -15.41 -24.40
CA ALA A 230 -6.72 -15.31 -23.71
C ALA A 230 -7.89 -15.57 -24.69
N PRO A 231 -8.81 -16.50 -24.40
CA PRO A 231 -9.91 -16.77 -25.31
C PRO A 231 -10.79 -15.52 -25.47
N PRO A 232 -11.18 -15.11 -26.69
CA PRO A 232 -11.98 -13.92 -26.93
C PRO A 232 -13.28 -13.88 -26.13
N ARG A 233 -13.92 -15.04 -25.94
CA ARG A 233 -15.15 -15.16 -25.13
C ARG A 233 -14.92 -14.90 -23.64
N VAL A 234 -13.77 -15.30 -23.11
CA VAL A 234 -13.40 -15.02 -21.70
C VAL A 234 -13.12 -13.53 -21.52
N LEU A 235 -12.47 -12.88 -22.48
CA LEU A 235 -12.28 -11.42 -22.50
C LEU A 235 -13.61 -10.68 -22.54
N LEU A 236 -14.53 -11.09 -23.42
CA LEU A 236 -15.89 -10.54 -23.51
C LEU A 236 -16.64 -10.68 -22.19
N ASN A 237 -16.58 -11.87 -21.57
CA ASN A 237 -17.21 -12.14 -20.28
C ASN A 237 -16.67 -11.22 -19.20
N LYS A 238 -15.35 -11.08 -19.11
CA LYS A 238 -14.70 -10.22 -18.13
C LYS A 238 -15.09 -8.75 -18.30
N ALA A 239 -15.13 -8.26 -19.55
CA ALA A 239 -15.52 -6.88 -19.85
C ALA A 239 -17.00 -6.57 -19.49
N ASN A 240 -17.86 -7.59 -19.49
CA ASN A 240 -19.30 -7.46 -19.29
C ASN A 240 -19.82 -8.08 -17.98
N GLY A 241 -18.94 -8.63 -17.13
CA GLY A 241 -19.34 -9.28 -15.87
C GLY A 241 -20.17 -10.56 -16.05
N LEU A 242 -19.94 -11.31 -17.13
CA LEU A 242 -20.75 -12.50 -17.49
C LEU A 242 -20.16 -13.78 -16.90
N HIS A 243 -21.03 -14.65 -16.40
CA HIS A 243 -20.65 -16.01 -16.03
C HIS A 243 -20.59 -16.90 -17.29
N GLY A 244 -19.77 -17.95 -17.22
CA GLY A 244 -19.83 -19.05 -18.17
C GLY A 244 -21.18 -19.80 -18.14
N PRO A 245 -21.28 -20.95 -18.84
CA PRO A 245 -22.49 -21.76 -18.87
C PRO A 245 -22.74 -22.52 -17.56
N MET A 246 -22.99 -21.74 -16.49
CA MET A 246 -23.20 -22.22 -15.15
C MET A 246 -24.60 -22.81 -15.02
N HIS A 247 -24.69 -24.00 -14.44
CA HIS A 247 -25.95 -24.68 -14.17
C HIS A 247 -26.80 -23.85 -13.20
N ILE A 248 -28.13 -23.83 -13.43
CA ILE A 248 -29.07 -22.98 -12.70
C ILE A 248 -28.99 -23.15 -11.17
N TYR A 249 -28.68 -24.35 -10.71
CA TYR A 249 -28.46 -24.64 -9.29
C TYR A 249 -27.40 -23.72 -8.65
N PHE A 250 -26.24 -23.57 -9.29
CA PHE A 250 -25.16 -22.71 -8.79
C PHE A 250 -25.52 -21.23 -8.89
N ALA A 251 -26.19 -20.83 -9.98
CA ALA A 251 -26.71 -19.47 -10.12
C ALA A 251 -27.65 -19.09 -8.97
N LEU A 252 -28.59 -19.97 -8.62
CA LEU A 252 -29.52 -19.75 -7.52
C LEU A 252 -28.84 -19.77 -6.15
N GLN A 253 -27.87 -20.66 -5.92
CA GLN A 253 -27.07 -20.63 -4.69
C GLN A 253 -26.31 -19.32 -4.53
N LYS A 254 -25.68 -18.83 -5.61
CA LYS A 254 -24.97 -17.56 -5.63
C LYS A 254 -25.93 -16.41 -5.32
N LEU A 255 -27.06 -16.35 -6.02
CA LEU A 255 -28.10 -15.37 -5.75
C LEU A 255 -28.58 -15.45 -4.30
N LYS A 256 -28.90 -16.61 -3.74
CA LYS A 256 -29.33 -16.76 -2.34
C LYS A 256 -28.27 -16.32 -1.33
N LYS A 257 -26.98 -16.63 -1.57
CA LYS A 257 -25.85 -16.20 -0.72
C LYS A 257 -25.58 -14.69 -0.83
N GLU A 258 -25.85 -14.10 -2.00
CA GLU A 258 -25.60 -12.70 -2.29
C GLU A 258 -26.83 -11.80 -2.06
N ALA A 259 -28.03 -12.37 -1.94
CA ALA A 259 -29.33 -11.70 -1.81
C ALA A 259 -29.71 -11.23 -0.39
N ALA A 260 -28.71 -10.78 0.40
CA ALA A 260 -29.02 -9.95 1.57
C ALA A 260 -29.70 -8.63 1.15
N GLU A 261 -29.56 -8.23 -0.11
CA GLU A 261 -30.16 -7.04 -0.71
C GLU A 261 -31.34 -7.44 -1.61
N ASP A 262 -32.48 -6.74 -1.48
CA ASP A 262 -33.61 -6.88 -2.37
C ASP A 262 -33.19 -6.64 -3.84
N LYS A 263 -33.64 -7.51 -4.75
CA LYS A 263 -33.56 -7.33 -6.23
C LYS A 263 -32.21 -7.64 -6.88
N ALA A 264 -31.48 -8.65 -6.38
CA ALA A 264 -30.26 -9.17 -7.02
C ALA A 264 -30.56 -10.05 -8.26
N PHE A 265 -29.67 -9.98 -9.26
CA PHE A 265 -29.72 -10.79 -10.50
C PHE A 265 -28.31 -11.18 -10.95
N LEU A 266 -28.19 -12.12 -11.89
CA LEU A 266 -26.93 -12.41 -12.58
C LEU A 266 -27.17 -12.75 -14.04
N ILE A 267 -26.12 -12.71 -14.84
CA ILE A 267 -26.16 -13.11 -16.25
C ILE A 267 -25.12 -14.21 -16.50
N CYS A 268 -25.56 -15.29 -17.13
CA CYS A 268 -24.72 -16.41 -17.54
C CYS A 268 -24.98 -16.82 -18.99
N TRP A 269 -24.02 -17.51 -19.61
CA TRP A 269 -24.24 -18.13 -20.91
C TRP A 269 -25.23 -19.29 -20.81
N SER A 270 -26.01 -19.52 -21.86
CA SER A 270 -26.86 -20.69 -21.95
C SER A 270 -26.02 -21.97 -22.03
N PRO A 271 -26.34 -23.02 -21.27
CA PRO A 271 -25.64 -24.30 -21.35
C PRO A 271 -25.96 -25.10 -22.62
N VAL A 272 -26.97 -24.67 -23.39
CA VAL A 272 -27.46 -25.40 -24.58
C VAL A 272 -27.40 -24.59 -25.88
N ASN A 273 -27.28 -23.25 -25.81
CA ASN A 273 -27.23 -22.39 -26.99
C ASN A 273 -26.08 -21.38 -26.89
N TYR A 274 -25.14 -21.46 -27.82
CA TYR A 274 -23.91 -20.68 -27.81
C TYR A 274 -24.12 -19.18 -28.10
N ASP A 275 -25.27 -18.75 -28.62
CA ASP A 275 -25.57 -17.36 -28.98
C ASP A 275 -26.54 -16.68 -28.00
N ARG A 276 -26.88 -17.38 -26.89
CA ARG A 276 -27.84 -16.89 -25.89
C ARG A 276 -27.22 -16.75 -24.51
N LEU A 277 -27.56 -15.64 -23.88
CA LEU A 277 -27.34 -15.34 -22.47
C LEU A 277 -28.66 -15.49 -21.70
N ILE A 278 -28.56 -15.76 -20.41
CA ILE A 278 -29.70 -15.94 -19.52
C ILE A 278 -29.51 -15.00 -18.34
N LEU A 279 -30.46 -14.10 -18.14
CA LEU A 279 -30.59 -13.29 -16.94
C LEU A 279 -31.42 -14.07 -15.92
N VAL A 280 -30.86 -14.32 -14.74
CA VAL A 280 -31.50 -15.05 -13.65
C VAL A 280 -31.73 -14.11 -12.47
N ALA A 281 -32.95 -14.09 -11.93
CA ALA A 281 -33.32 -13.26 -10.78
C ALA A 281 -34.27 -14.01 -9.83
N LEU A 282 -34.17 -13.74 -8.53
CA LEU A 282 -35.05 -14.32 -7.53
C LEU A 282 -36.42 -13.64 -7.52
N ASN A 283 -37.49 -14.43 -7.40
CA ASN A 283 -38.85 -13.93 -7.26
C ASN A 283 -39.30 -14.07 -5.81
N LYS A 284 -39.45 -12.95 -5.08
CA LYS A 284 -39.83 -12.95 -3.65
C LYS A 284 -41.35 -12.94 -3.40
N SER A 285 -42.18 -12.86 -4.43
CA SER A 285 -43.64 -12.68 -4.27
C SER A 285 -44.41 -13.92 -3.78
N HIS A 286 -43.80 -15.11 -3.67
CA HIS A 286 -44.52 -16.35 -3.33
C HIS A 286 -43.80 -17.30 -2.36
N CYS A 287 -43.10 -16.81 -1.33
CA CYS A 287 -42.44 -17.67 -0.34
C CYS A 287 -43.38 -18.32 0.72
N PHE A 288 -44.71 -18.25 0.57
CA PHE A 288 -45.66 -18.88 1.48
C PHE A 288 -46.68 -19.78 0.74
N VAL A 289 -46.24 -20.92 0.21
CA VAL A 289 -47.15 -22.05 -0.06
C VAL A 289 -46.44 -23.36 0.26
N GLN A 290 -46.94 -24.08 1.27
CA GLN A 290 -46.59 -25.48 1.51
C GLN A 290 -47.19 -26.34 0.38
N ASN A 291 -46.36 -27.23 -0.18
CA ASN A 291 -46.70 -28.31 -1.12
C ASN A 291 -47.03 -27.90 -2.57
N GLY A 292 -46.00 -27.83 -3.42
CA GLY A 292 -46.12 -27.98 -4.89
C GLY A 292 -45.45 -26.87 -5.72
N GLN A 293 -44.36 -27.22 -6.42
CA GLN A 293 -43.60 -26.49 -7.46
C GLN A 293 -44.06 -25.06 -7.85
N ALA A 294 -43.71 -24.06 -7.03
CA ALA A 294 -43.58 -22.68 -7.51
C ALA A 294 -42.10 -22.39 -7.77
N GLN A 295 -41.75 -21.84 -8.95
CA GLN A 295 -40.36 -21.45 -9.23
C GLN A 295 -40.02 -20.16 -8.48
N ASP A 296 -39.16 -20.25 -7.47
CA ASP A 296 -38.61 -19.11 -6.69
C ASP A 296 -37.75 -18.12 -7.51
N HIS A 297 -37.75 -18.22 -8.84
CA HIS A 297 -36.86 -17.47 -9.73
C HIS A 297 -37.47 -17.27 -11.13
N LYS A 298 -36.94 -16.28 -11.85
CA LYS A 298 -37.24 -16.00 -13.26
C LYS A 298 -35.99 -16.01 -14.11
N GLN A 299 -36.17 -16.40 -15.37
CA GLN A 299 -35.13 -16.42 -16.38
C GLN A 299 -35.59 -15.61 -17.59
N PHE A 300 -34.74 -14.69 -18.06
CA PHE A 300 -35.00 -13.91 -19.26
C PHE A 300 -33.87 -14.17 -20.26
N GLN A 301 -34.23 -14.34 -21.52
CA GLN A 301 -33.27 -14.67 -22.58
C GLN A 301 -32.73 -13.39 -23.21
N ILE A 302 -31.42 -13.34 -23.40
CA ILE A 302 -30.73 -12.25 -24.09
C ILE A 302 -30.03 -12.85 -25.30
N GLN A 303 -30.36 -12.37 -26.49
CA GLN A 303 -29.70 -12.75 -27.73
C GLN A 303 -28.43 -11.93 -27.93
N HIS A 304 -27.35 -12.58 -28.32
CA HIS A 304 -26.12 -11.94 -28.76
C HIS A 304 -25.94 -12.21 -30.26
N LYS A 305 -26.08 -11.16 -31.08
CA LYS A 305 -25.96 -11.24 -32.55
C LYS A 305 -25.29 -9.98 -33.07
N ASP A 306 -24.35 -10.13 -34.01
CA ASP A 306 -23.65 -9.01 -34.66
C ASP A 306 -23.03 -8.00 -33.67
N SER A 307 -22.45 -8.52 -32.58
CA SER A 307 -21.88 -7.72 -31.47
C SER A 307 -22.87 -6.83 -30.71
N LYS A 308 -24.18 -7.12 -30.81
CA LYS A 308 -25.24 -6.45 -30.07
C LYS A 308 -25.97 -7.41 -29.13
N PHE A 309 -26.54 -6.84 -28.07
CA PHE A 309 -27.31 -7.56 -27.06
C PHE A 309 -28.77 -7.11 -27.09
N CYS A 310 -29.69 -8.06 -27.20
CA CYS A 310 -31.13 -7.79 -27.22
C CYS A 310 -31.83 -8.69 -26.21
N LEU A 311 -32.64 -8.12 -25.32
CA LEU A 311 -33.49 -8.90 -24.42
C LEU A 311 -34.71 -9.39 -25.19
N ASP A 312 -35.02 -10.68 -25.13
CA ASP A 312 -36.20 -11.24 -25.80
C ASP A 312 -37.48 -10.54 -25.29
N GLY A 313 -38.28 -10.02 -26.22
CA GLY A 313 -39.47 -9.23 -25.93
C GLY A 313 -39.21 -7.72 -25.77
N TRP A 314 -37.97 -7.25 -25.93
CA TRP A 314 -37.63 -5.84 -25.91
C TRP A 314 -36.93 -5.42 -27.21
N ASN A 315 -37.57 -4.56 -28.01
CA ASN A 315 -37.10 -4.14 -29.33
C ASN A 315 -35.90 -3.16 -29.32
N ARG A 316 -35.09 -3.16 -28.26
CA ARG A 316 -33.89 -2.32 -28.14
C ARG A 316 -32.63 -3.18 -28.22
N GLU A 317 -31.67 -2.67 -28.97
CA GLU A 317 -30.35 -3.28 -29.11
C GLU A 317 -29.33 -2.47 -28.31
N PHE A 318 -28.38 -3.16 -27.68
CA PHE A 318 -27.35 -2.56 -26.84
C PHE A 318 -25.97 -2.96 -27.33
N SER A 319 -25.01 -2.05 -27.22
CA SER A 319 -23.61 -2.28 -27.62
C SER A 319 -22.82 -3.08 -26.58
N SER A 320 -23.31 -3.11 -25.33
CA SER A 320 -22.70 -3.87 -24.22
C SER A 320 -23.77 -4.38 -23.25
N VAL A 321 -23.43 -5.42 -22.48
CA VAL A 321 -24.33 -5.91 -21.43
C VAL A 321 -24.44 -4.92 -20.28
N LYS A 322 -23.41 -4.10 -20.05
CA LYS A 322 -23.46 -3.02 -19.06
C LYS A 322 -24.55 -2.00 -19.42
N GLU A 323 -24.58 -1.55 -20.66
CA GLU A 323 -25.60 -0.61 -21.16
C GLU A 323 -27.02 -1.19 -21.07
N LEU A 324 -27.17 -2.47 -21.44
CA LEU A 324 -28.43 -3.21 -21.31
C LEU A 324 -28.88 -3.27 -19.85
N THR A 325 -28.00 -3.71 -18.95
CA THR A 325 -28.34 -3.91 -17.53
C THR A 325 -28.58 -2.59 -16.79
N ASP A 326 -27.82 -1.53 -17.08
CA ASP A 326 -28.05 -0.20 -16.53
C ASP A 326 -29.40 0.36 -16.94
N SER A 327 -29.81 0.12 -18.20
CA SER A 327 -31.16 0.45 -18.66
C SER A 327 -32.23 -0.34 -17.91
N LEU A 328 -32.05 -1.67 -17.73
CA LEU A 328 -32.99 -2.53 -17.02
C LEU A 328 -33.18 -2.17 -15.54
N LYS A 329 -32.15 -1.62 -14.86
CA LYS A 329 -32.24 -1.21 -13.43
C LYS A 329 -33.30 -0.13 -13.17
N SER A 330 -33.66 0.65 -14.20
CA SER A 330 -34.70 1.69 -14.13
C SER A 330 -36.11 1.17 -14.48
N LEU A 331 -36.23 -0.07 -14.94
CA LEU A 331 -37.46 -0.63 -15.49
C LEU A 331 -38.05 -1.72 -14.59
N VAL A 332 -39.32 -2.02 -14.82
CA VAL A 332 -40.02 -3.18 -14.25
C VAL A 332 -40.13 -4.25 -15.34
N LEU A 333 -39.52 -5.40 -15.09
CA LEU A 333 -39.62 -6.58 -15.95
C LEU A 333 -40.95 -7.29 -15.69
N ILE A 334 -41.72 -7.58 -16.74
CA ILE A 334 -43.00 -8.28 -16.63
C ILE A 334 -42.86 -9.62 -17.35
N SER A 335 -43.20 -10.71 -16.67
CA SER A 335 -43.19 -12.06 -17.23
C SER A 335 -44.50 -12.76 -16.87
N GLY A 336 -45.46 -12.77 -17.80
CA GLY A 336 -46.83 -13.23 -17.52
C GLY A 336 -47.55 -12.25 -16.60
N SER A 337 -48.12 -12.73 -15.50
CA SER A 337 -48.81 -11.92 -14.48
C SER A 337 -47.88 -11.34 -13.40
N GLU A 338 -46.59 -11.70 -13.41
CA GLU A 338 -45.64 -11.32 -12.36
C GLU A 338 -44.72 -10.18 -12.80
N SER A 339 -44.44 -9.27 -11.86
CA SER A 339 -43.54 -8.13 -12.06
C SER A 339 -42.29 -8.27 -11.20
N LEU A 340 -41.14 -7.94 -11.77
CA LEU A 340 -39.83 -8.04 -11.14
C LEU A 340 -39.06 -6.74 -11.37
N THR A 341 -38.35 -6.29 -10.35
CA THR A 341 -37.37 -5.21 -10.49
C THR A 341 -36.00 -5.74 -10.15
N ILE A 342 -34.97 -5.29 -10.88
CA ILE A 342 -33.58 -5.69 -10.65
C ILE A 342 -32.76 -4.46 -10.29
N LYS A 343 -31.77 -4.63 -9.40
CA LYS A 343 -30.90 -3.52 -8.96
C LYS A 343 -29.42 -3.89 -9.02
N LYS A 344 -29.04 -5.06 -8.51
CA LYS A 344 -27.63 -5.44 -8.34
C LYS A 344 -27.29 -6.69 -9.13
N CYS A 345 -26.27 -6.59 -9.98
CA CYS A 345 -25.72 -7.74 -10.69
C CYS A 345 -24.69 -8.44 -9.78
N CYS A 346 -24.88 -9.73 -9.52
CA CYS A 346 -23.86 -10.59 -8.94
C CYS A 346 -22.84 -10.90 -10.04
N LEU A 347 -21.56 -10.65 -9.79
CA LEU A 347 -20.47 -10.85 -10.76
C LEU A 347 -19.73 -12.18 -10.50
N PRO A 348 -19.07 -12.78 -11.51
CA PRO A 348 -18.22 -13.95 -11.32
C PRO A 348 -17.12 -13.66 -10.30
N ARG A 349 -16.89 -14.60 -9.38
CA ARG A 349 -15.83 -14.50 -8.35
C ARG A 349 -14.68 -15.43 -8.66
N HIS A 350 -13.50 -15.06 -8.18
CA HIS A 350 -12.30 -15.88 -8.31
C HIS A 350 -12.45 -17.21 -7.58
N GLY A 351 -12.07 -18.29 -8.26
CA GLY A 351 -12.16 -19.65 -7.71
C GLY A 351 -13.58 -20.10 -7.36
N GLU A 352 -14.62 -19.46 -7.91
CA GLU A 352 -15.99 -19.81 -7.56
C GLU A 352 -16.34 -21.23 -8.02
N LEU A 353 -16.83 -22.03 -7.06
CA LEU A 353 -17.24 -23.39 -7.35
C LEU A 353 -18.50 -23.40 -8.23
N SER A 354 -18.39 -24.09 -9.35
CA SER A 354 -19.48 -24.34 -10.29
C SER A 354 -19.25 -25.65 -11.02
N ASN A 355 -20.21 -26.07 -11.84
CA ASN A 355 -20.06 -27.19 -12.76
C ASN A 355 -18.97 -26.98 -13.83
N LEU A 356 -18.38 -25.79 -13.93
CA LEU A 356 -17.31 -25.50 -14.89
C LEU A 356 -15.93 -25.95 -14.37
N LEU A 357 -15.80 -26.21 -13.07
CA LEU A 357 -14.56 -26.66 -12.45
C LEU A 357 -14.54 -28.19 -12.31
N VAL A 358 -13.39 -28.78 -12.64
CA VAL A 358 -13.09 -30.20 -12.52
C VAL A 358 -12.32 -30.41 -11.22
N LEU A 359 -13.00 -31.02 -10.25
CA LEU A 359 -12.37 -31.44 -8.99
C LEU A 359 -11.52 -32.69 -9.23
N ARG A 360 -10.25 -32.62 -8.84
CA ARG A 360 -9.28 -33.71 -8.94
C ARG A 360 -9.02 -34.27 -7.55
N ALA A 361 -8.71 -35.56 -7.45
CA ALA A 361 -8.21 -36.12 -6.19
C ALA A 361 -6.92 -35.34 -5.81
N PRO A 362 -6.80 -34.86 -4.55
CA PRO A 362 -5.69 -34.00 -4.19
C PRO A 362 -4.37 -34.73 -4.44
N LEU A 363 -3.45 -34.10 -5.18
CA LEU A 363 -2.02 -34.35 -5.00
C LEU A 363 -1.77 -34.17 -3.50
N GLN A 364 -1.17 -35.17 -2.85
CA GLN A 364 -0.96 -35.14 -1.39
C GLN A 364 -0.45 -33.75 -1.00
N PRO A 365 -1.20 -32.99 -0.19
CA PRO A 365 -0.75 -31.68 0.23
C PRO A 365 0.56 -31.90 0.99
N LEU A 366 1.62 -31.17 0.61
CA LEU A 366 2.78 -31.05 1.48
C LEU A 366 2.30 -30.40 2.79
N SER A 367 2.09 -31.25 3.80
CA SER A 367 2.06 -30.91 5.21
C SER A 367 1.15 -29.73 5.60
N ASN A 368 -0.11 -30.05 5.94
CA ASN A 368 -0.82 -29.34 6.99
C ASN A 368 -0.03 -29.46 8.31
N LYS A 369 0.82 -28.49 8.57
CA LYS A 369 1.16 -28.03 9.93
C LYS A 369 0.65 -26.59 9.93
N THR A 370 -0.21 -26.16 10.84
CA THR A 370 0.23 -25.86 12.20
C THR A 370 -0.95 -25.55 13.11
N GLN A 371 -1.12 -26.31 14.19
CA GLN A 371 -1.39 -25.70 15.50
C GLN A 371 -0.02 -25.18 15.98
N VAL A 372 0.21 -23.87 16.06
CA VAL A 372 1.49 -23.34 16.57
C VAL A 372 1.28 -22.14 17.50
N GLN A 373 1.94 -22.24 18.65
CA GLN A 373 2.12 -21.24 19.70
C GLN A 373 3.06 -20.11 19.23
N VAL A 374 2.79 -18.88 19.67
CA VAL A 374 3.70 -17.74 19.52
C VAL A 374 5.03 -18.06 20.19
N ARG A 375 6.15 -17.92 19.46
CA ARG A 375 7.49 -18.08 20.05
C ARG A 375 7.72 -16.96 21.08
N HIS A 376 7.81 -17.34 22.35
CA HIS A 376 8.11 -16.42 23.45
C HIS A 376 9.62 -16.16 23.51
N ILE A 377 10.01 -14.89 23.45
CA ILE A 377 11.42 -14.45 23.54
C ILE A 377 11.66 -13.88 24.93
N LYS A 378 12.71 -14.36 25.61
CA LYS A 378 13.07 -13.84 26.94
C LYS A 378 13.64 -12.43 26.81
N GLU A 379 13.35 -11.55 27.76
CA GLU A 379 13.86 -10.17 27.71
C GLU A 379 15.39 -10.10 27.80
N THR A 380 16.01 -11.09 28.46
CA THR A 380 17.47 -11.26 28.50
C THR A 380 18.11 -11.56 27.14
N GLU A 381 17.31 -11.97 26.15
CA GLU A 381 17.78 -12.27 24.79
C GLU A 381 17.70 -11.04 23.87
N ILE A 382 17.12 -9.91 24.34
CA ILE A 382 16.87 -8.71 23.54
C ILE A 382 17.71 -7.55 24.06
N VAL A 383 18.51 -6.95 23.18
CA VAL A 383 19.21 -5.69 23.46
C VAL A 383 18.57 -4.56 22.65
N GLN A 384 18.04 -3.56 23.33
CA GLN A 384 17.47 -2.37 22.69
C GLN A 384 18.57 -1.36 22.35
N GLY A 385 18.59 -0.92 21.09
CA GLY A 385 19.47 0.11 20.57
C GLY A 385 18.76 1.43 20.25
N ARG A 386 19.26 2.15 19.24
CA ARG A 386 18.78 3.50 18.88
C ARG A 386 17.32 3.54 18.44
N HIS A 387 16.64 4.65 18.73
CA HIS A 387 15.28 4.93 18.29
C HIS A 387 15.23 5.21 16.78
N LEU A 388 14.35 4.51 16.05
CA LEU A 388 14.21 4.60 14.59
C LEU A 388 13.01 5.45 14.16
N GLY A 389 12.04 5.67 15.05
CA GLY A 389 10.84 6.45 14.75
C GLY A 389 9.62 5.93 15.52
N CYS A 390 8.46 6.55 15.25
CA CYS A 390 7.19 6.17 15.86
C CYS A 390 6.25 5.56 14.81
N GLY A 391 5.64 4.43 15.16
CA GLY A 391 4.45 3.92 14.48
C GLY A 391 3.18 4.49 15.10
N THR A 392 2.02 4.01 14.66
CA THR A 392 0.73 4.27 15.32
C THR A 392 0.79 3.60 16.69
N LYS A 393 0.68 4.40 17.77
CA LYS A 393 0.71 3.94 19.17
C LYS A 393 1.89 3.03 19.53
N THR A 394 3.02 3.15 18.82
CA THR A 394 4.20 2.29 18.98
C THR A 394 5.49 3.09 18.78
N ASN A 395 6.54 2.73 19.52
CA ASN A 395 7.90 3.22 19.31
C ASN A 395 8.75 2.13 18.69
N ILE A 396 9.51 2.48 17.66
CA ILE A 396 10.29 1.53 16.86
C ILE A 396 11.77 1.77 17.15
N HIS A 397 12.47 0.71 17.55
CA HIS A 397 13.89 0.76 17.88
C HIS A 397 14.66 -0.28 17.07
N LYS A 398 15.95 -0.02 16.85
CA LYS A 398 16.89 -1.06 16.42
C LYS A 398 17.21 -1.92 17.64
N GLY A 399 17.43 -3.21 17.46
CA GLY A 399 17.92 -4.09 18.52
C GLY A 399 18.78 -5.23 17.99
N SER A 400 19.25 -6.07 18.91
CA SER A 400 19.84 -7.39 18.61
C SER A 400 19.13 -8.48 19.41
N LEU A 401 19.00 -9.65 18.81
CA LEU A 401 18.46 -10.87 19.39
C LEU A 401 19.59 -11.88 19.57
N GLN A 402 19.84 -12.26 20.82
CA GLN A 402 20.89 -13.21 21.20
C GLN A 402 20.33 -14.63 21.22
N VAL A 403 20.69 -15.46 20.24
CA VAL A 403 20.22 -16.85 20.19
C VAL A 403 21.28 -17.77 20.82
N ARG A 404 20.98 -18.35 21.99
CA ARG A 404 21.79 -19.43 22.57
C ARG A 404 21.35 -20.76 21.96
N SER A 405 22.27 -21.51 21.35
CA SER A 405 22.02 -22.87 20.87
C SER A 405 21.80 -23.79 22.06
N THR A 406 20.56 -24.21 22.30
CA THR A 406 20.26 -25.34 23.17
C THR A 406 20.30 -26.60 22.30
N GLU A 407 21.46 -27.23 22.23
CA GLU A 407 21.53 -28.69 22.02
C GLU A 407 21.63 -29.34 23.41
N ASP A 408 20.94 -30.47 23.53
CA ASP A 408 20.51 -31.13 24.75
C ASP A 408 21.62 -31.55 25.73
N GLY A 409 21.24 -31.61 27.01
CA GLY A 409 21.61 -32.71 27.91
C GLY A 409 23.04 -32.74 28.47
N ASP A 410 23.10 -32.49 29.78
CA ASP A 410 24.05 -33.05 30.74
C ASP A 410 25.44 -32.40 30.94
N GLN A 411 25.58 -31.97 32.20
CA GLN A 411 26.78 -31.91 33.04
C GLN A 411 27.88 -30.89 32.74
N GLU A 412 28.06 -30.03 33.76
CA GLU A 412 29.32 -29.48 34.26
C GLU A 412 30.41 -29.19 33.23
N ASN A 413 30.59 -27.91 32.89
CA ASN A 413 31.91 -27.29 32.80
C ASN A 413 31.76 -25.77 32.85
N GLU A 414 31.92 -25.21 34.05
CA GLU A 414 32.50 -23.87 34.18
C GLU A 414 33.88 -23.87 33.51
N PHE A 415 34.28 -22.75 32.90
CA PHE A 415 35.52 -22.52 32.14
C PHE A 415 35.49 -22.88 30.64
N ASN A 416 34.69 -22.15 29.86
CA ASN A 416 35.14 -21.66 28.55
C ASN A 416 34.29 -20.47 28.06
N ASN A 417 34.79 -19.25 28.28
CA ASN A 417 34.21 -18.00 27.76
C ASN A 417 34.55 -17.81 26.28
N ASN A 418 33.96 -18.62 25.40
CA ASN A 418 33.92 -18.35 23.95
C ASN A 418 32.76 -19.11 23.28
N SER A 419 31.55 -19.06 23.86
CA SER A 419 30.35 -19.38 23.09
C SER A 419 30.03 -18.18 22.19
N SER A 420 30.35 -18.32 20.91
CA SER A 420 29.96 -17.38 19.85
C SER A 420 28.44 -17.40 19.70
N GLY A 421 27.74 -16.66 20.56
CA GLY A 421 26.31 -16.38 20.40
C GLY A 421 26.10 -15.59 19.12
N LEU A 422 25.20 -16.07 18.26
CA LEU A 422 24.85 -15.36 17.03
C LEU A 422 23.96 -14.16 17.40
N ASP A 423 24.50 -12.95 17.29
CA ASP A 423 23.74 -11.71 17.46
C ASP A 423 22.98 -11.38 16.17
N ILE A 424 21.67 -11.62 16.16
CA ILE A 424 20.82 -11.34 15.00
C ILE A 424 20.31 -9.89 15.09
N PRO A 425 20.56 -9.03 14.09
CA PRO A 425 19.98 -7.68 14.09
C PRO A 425 18.46 -7.74 13.91
N VAL A 426 17.73 -6.99 14.73
CA VAL A 426 16.26 -6.98 14.75
C VAL A 426 15.69 -5.58 14.87
N VAL A 427 14.39 -5.44 14.59
CA VAL A 427 13.58 -4.26 14.89
C VAL A 427 12.67 -4.58 16.07
N LEU A 428 12.67 -3.71 17.07
CA LEU A 428 11.86 -3.83 18.28
C LEU A 428 10.70 -2.84 18.21
N LYS A 429 9.47 -3.34 18.13
CA LYS A 429 8.26 -2.52 18.20
C LYS A 429 7.65 -2.61 19.58
N ILE A 430 7.60 -1.47 20.25
CA ILE A 430 7.16 -1.34 21.65
C ILE A 430 5.83 -0.56 21.66
N PRO A 431 4.72 -1.15 22.13
CA PRO A 431 3.43 -0.44 22.22
C PRO A 431 3.45 0.66 23.29
N HIS A 432 2.66 1.71 23.09
CA HIS A 432 2.40 2.71 24.13
C HIS A 432 1.54 2.09 25.24
N GLN A 433 1.76 2.48 26.50
CA GLN A 433 1.12 1.88 27.68
C GLN A 433 -0.42 2.09 27.68
N ASN A 434 -1.16 1.17 27.06
CA ASN A 434 -2.62 1.09 27.10
C ASN A 434 -3.08 -0.38 26.95
N LEU A 435 -3.96 -0.83 27.85
CA LEU A 435 -4.34 -2.24 28.02
C LEU A 435 -5.07 -2.83 26.79
N GLU A 436 -5.93 -2.04 26.13
CA GLU A 436 -6.65 -2.47 24.91
C GLU A 436 -5.71 -2.61 23.69
N VAL A 437 -4.65 -1.82 23.65
CA VAL A 437 -3.63 -1.86 22.58
C VAL A 437 -2.82 -3.15 22.68
N SER A 438 -2.57 -3.66 23.89
CA SER A 438 -1.76 -4.86 24.13
C SER A 438 -2.39 -6.16 23.64
N LEU A 439 -3.71 -6.37 23.76
CA LEU A 439 -4.35 -7.62 23.32
C LEU A 439 -4.38 -7.76 21.79
N ALA A 440 -4.79 -6.71 21.09
CA ALA A 440 -4.76 -6.67 19.62
C ALA A 440 -3.32 -6.75 19.08
N PHE A 441 -2.34 -6.23 19.83
CA PHE A 441 -0.93 -6.39 19.51
C PHE A 441 -0.51 -7.87 19.48
N ILE A 442 -0.87 -8.61 20.53
CA ILE A 442 -0.47 -10.00 20.72
C ILE A 442 -1.11 -10.89 19.64
N GLU A 443 -2.38 -10.66 19.31
CA GLU A 443 -3.08 -11.37 18.22
C GLU A 443 -2.37 -11.14 16.87
N THR A 444 -1.98 -9.89 16.59
CA THR A 444 -1.23 -9.55 15.37
C THR A 444 0.12 -10.27 15.30
N VAL A 445 0.85 -10.33 16.43
CA VAL A 445 2.13 -11.06 16.50
C VAL A 445 1.91 -12.55 16.28
N GLY A 446 0.80 -13.10 16.79
CA GLY A 446 0.41 -14.48 16.55
C GLY A 446 0.11 -14.78 15.10
N ILE A 447 -0.61 -13.91 14.39
CA ILE A 447 -0.88 -14.04 12.95
C ILE A 447 0.42 -13.91 12.17
N MET A 448 1.20 -12.85 12.39
CA MET A 448 2.43 -12.57 11.66
C MET A 448 3.51 -13.65 11.86
N GLY A 449 3.56 -14.26 13.05
CA GLY A 449 4.44 -15.39 13.32
C GLY A 449 4.11 -16.65 12.52
N GLN A 450 2.91 -16.75 11.94
CA GLN A 450 2.46 -17.85 11.08
C GLN A 450 2.68 -17.58 9.59
N LEU A 451 2.97 -16.34 9.21
CA LEU A 451 3.13 -15.95 7.81
C LEU A 451 4.56 -16.24 7.36
N SER A 452 4.70 -16.94 6.24
CA SER A 452 6.00 -17.22 5.61
C SER A 452 5.89 -16.94 4.12
N HIS A 453 6.33 -15.76 3.71
CA HIS A 453 6.37 -15.35 2.30
C HIS A 453 7.65 -14.56 2.07
N SER A 454 8.30 -14.75 0.92
CA SER A 454 9.61 -14.12 0.61
C SER A 454 9.59 -12.59 0.70
N HIS A 455 8.41 -12.01 0.47
CA HIS A 455 8.16 -10.58 0.53
C HIS A 455 7.46 -10.12 1.82
N LEU A 456 7.39 -10.95 2.87
CA LEU A 456 6.89 -10.56 4.20
C LEU A 456 8.03 -10.64 5.23
N VAL A 457 8.14 -9.63 6.09
CA VAL A 457 9.19 -9.55 7.11
C VAL A 457 8.87 -10.54 8.18
N ARG A 458 9.88 -11.33 8.51
CA ARG A 458 9.74 -12.36 9.51
C ARG A 458 9.56 -11.73 10.88
N VAL A 459 8.57 -12.24 11.62
CA VAL A 459 8.42 -11.96 13.05
C VAL A 459 9.09 -13.10 13.81
N HIS A 460 10.11 -12.78 14.60
CA HIS A 460 10.86 -13.76 15.39
C HIS A 460 10.07 -14.23 16.62
N GLY A 461 9.24 -13.35 17.20
CA GLY A 461 8.42 -13.68 18.36
C GLY A 461 7.97 -12.46 19.17
N LEU A 462 7.41 -12.74 20.35
CA LEU A 462 6.92 -11.75 21.31
C LEU A 462 7.70 -11.85 22.63
N SER A 463 8.14 -10.71 23.16
CA SER A 463 8.60 -10.60 24.55
C SER A 463 7.44 -10.31 25.50
N VAL A 464 7.27 -11.15 26.54
CA VAL A 464 6.04 -11.22 27.35
C VAL A 464 5.89 -10.04 28.33
N LEU A 465 6.96 -9.62 29.00
CA LEU A 465 6.89 -8.62 30.08
C LEU A 465 6.59 -7.20 29.59
N LYS A 466 7.09 -6.83 28.40
CA LYS A 466 6.91 -5.50 27.80
C LYS A 466 6.11 -5.51 26.50
N HIS A 467 5.54 -6.67 26.14
CA HIS A 467 4.84 -6.89 24.87
C HIS A 467 5.63 -6.34 23.68
N ILE A 468 6.91 -6.72 23.54
CA ILE A 468 7.77 -6.23 22.45
C ILE A 468 7.70 -7.22 21.29
N MET A 469 7.29 -6.74 20.12
CA MET A 469 7.36 -7.53 18.88
C MET A 469 8.78 -7.42 18.31
N VAL A 470 9.38 -8.58 18.05
CA VAL A 470 10.73 -8.69 17.51
C VAL A 470 10.65 -9.07 16.03
N GLU A 471 10.99 -8.15 15.15
CA GLU A 471 10.95 -8.30 13.69
C GLU A 471 12.35 -8.38 13.09
N GLU A 472 12.47 -9.00 11.92
CA GLU A 472 13.71 -9.02 11.13
C GLU A 472 14.20 -7.59 10.82
N TRP A 473 15.51 -7.36 10.95
CA TRP A 473 16.12 -6.11 10.53
C TRP A 473 16.20 -6.01 9.00
N VAL A 474 15.69 -4.92 8.44
CA VAL A 474 15.73 -4.64 7.01
C VAL A 474 16.65 -3.45 6.73
N LYS A 475 17.70 -3.68 5.91
CA LYS A 475 18.88 -2.81 5.76
C LYS A 475 18.56 -1.35 5.42
N PHE A 476 17.69 -1.10 4.44
CA PHE A 476 17.40 0.25 3.95
C PHE A 476 16.17 0.90 4.60
N GLY A 477 15.49 0.19 5.50
CA GLY A 477 14.32 0.72 6.20
C GLY A 477 13.17 1.07 5.24
N PRO A 478 12.27 2.00 5.62
CA PRO A 478 11.02 2.21 4.91
C PRO A 478 11.14 2.63 3.43
N LEU A 479 10.32 2.09 2.53
CA LEU A 479 10.38 2.38 1.08
C LEU A 479 10.06 3.82 0.74
N ASP A 480 9.09 4.45 1.40
CA ASP A 480 8.74 5.85 1.17
C ASP A 480 9.91 6.78 1.52
N VAL A 481 10.64 6.45 2.60
CA VAL A 481 11.90 7.10 2.98
C VAL A 481 12.97 6.91 1.92
N PHE A 482 13.17 5.66 1.51
CA PHE A 482 14.17 5.31 0.50
C PHE A 482 13.90 6.02 -0.82
N LEU A 483 12.66 6.01 -1.31
CA LEU A 483 12.24 6.69 -2.54
C LEU A 483 12.50 8.20 -2.47
N HIS A 484 12.30 8.81 -1.31
CA HIS A 484 12.61 10.23 -1.12
C HIS A 484 14.11 10.52 -1.20
N ARG A 485 14.94 9.62 -0.65
CA ARG A 485 16.41 9.74 -0.64
C ARG A 485 17.02 9.44 -2.02
N GLU A 486 16.58 8.36 -2.65
CA GLU A 486 17.13 7.78 -3.88
C GLU A 486 16.35 8.19 -5.13
N LYS A 487 15.60 9.29 -5.08
CA LYS A 487 14.69 9.71 -6.16
C LYS A 487 15.34 9.81 -7.56
N ALA A 488 16.64 10.04 -7.62
CA ALA A 488 17.41 10.16 -8.87
C ALA A 488 17.92 8.82 -9.43
N SER A 489 18.04 7.80 -8.58
CA SER A 489 18.57 6.46 -8.92
C SER A 489 17.48 5.42 -9.13
N VAL A 490 16.22 5.71 -8.76
CA VAL A 490 15.09 4.79 -8.91
C VAL A 490 14.42 4.92 -10.28
N SER A 491 14.57 3.88 -11.11
CA SER A 491 13.94 3.80 -12.43
C SER A 491 12.46 3.44 -12.36
N ALA A 492 11.71 3.72 -13.43
CA ALA A 492 10.31 3.30 -13.55
C ALA A 492 10.14 1.76 -13.54
N HIS A 493 11.10 1.05 -14.14
CA HIS A 493 11.16 -0.40 -14.11
C HIS A 493 11.28 -0.94 -12.67
N TRP A 494 12.17 -0.35 -11.88
CA TRP A 494 12.31 -0.70 -10.46
C TRP A 494 11.01 -0.49 -9.68
N LYS A 495 10.28 0.61 -9.94
CA LYS A 495 8.99 0.89 -9.30
C LYS A 495 7.93 -0.17 -9.63
N LEU A 496 7.90 -0.65 -10.87
CA LEU A 496 6.99 -1.73 -11.29
C LEU A 496 7.33 -3.05 -10.61
N ILE A 497 8.62 -3.40 -10.49
CA ILE A 497 9.07 -4.58 -9.74
C ILE A 497 8.57 -4.51 -8.30
N VAL A 498 8.77 -3.39 -7.61
CA VAL A 498 8.31 -3.23 -6.23
C VAL A 498 6.79 -3.34 -6.12
N ALA A 499 6.04 -2.80 -7.09
CA ALA A 499 4.59 -2.95 -7.15
C ALA A 499 4.15 -4.41 -7.35
N MET A 500 4.85 -5.19 -8.18
CA MET A 500 4.55 -6.61 -8.42
C MET A 500 4.77 -7.44 -7.16
N GLN A 501 5.92 -7.26 -6.52
CA GLN A 501 6.28 -7.98 -5.30
C GLN A 501 5.28 -7.67 -4.17
N LEU A 502 4.85 -6.41 -4.05
CA LEU A 502 3.80 -5.99 -3.14
C LEU A 502 2.47 -6.71 -3.43
N ALA A 503 2.04 -6.73 -4.69
CA ALA A 503 0.82 -7.40 -5.09
C ALA A 503 0.88 -8.92 -4.81
N SER A 504 2.06 -9.53 -4.95
CA SER A 504 2.29 -10.94 -4.62
C SER A 504 2.07 -11.21 -3.12
N ALA A 505 2.68 -10.39 -2.25
CA ALA A 505 2.48 -10.50 -0.81
C ALA A 505 1.02 -10.31 -0.38
N LEU A 506 0.33 -9.31 -0.94
CA LEU A 506 -1.08 -9.06 -0.62
C LEU A 506 -2.01 -10.19 -1.06
N ARG A 507 -1.71 -10.83 -2.18
CA ARG A 507 -2.45 -11.99 -2.62
C ARG A 507 -2.27 -13.17 -1.66
N TYR A 508 -1.03 -13.46 -1.24
CA TYR A 508 -0.75 -14.54 -0.29
C TYR A 508 -1.60 -14.38 0.98
N LEU A 509 -1.72 -13.15 1.48
CA LEU A 509 -2.57 -12.83 2.63
C LEU A 509 -4.05 -12.99 2.33
N PHE A 510 -4.50 -12.59 1.14
CA PHE A 510 -5.89 -12.75 0.71
C PHE A 510 -6.28 -14.24 0.67
N ASP A 511 -5.44 -15.10 0.10
CA ASP A 511 -5.69 -16.54 0.01
C ASP A 511 -5.72 -17.19 1.41
N LEU A 512 -4.89 -16.72 2.35
CA LEU A 512 -4.92 -17.14 3.77
C LEU A 512 -6.12 -16.58 4.55
N SER A 513 -6.59 -15.38 4.22
CA SER A 513 -7.73 -14.74 4.91
C SER A 513 -9.04 -15.51 4.74
N GLY A 514 -9.18 -16.28 3.65
CA GLY A 514 -10.28 -17.23 3.46
C GLY A 514 -10.28 -18.38 4.49
N VAL A 515 -9.12 -18.68 5.09
CA VAL A 515 -8.93 -19.70 6.14
C VAL A 515 -8.99 -19.07 7.54
N LEU A 516 -8.53 -17.82 7.70
CA LEU A 516 -8.42 -17.12 8.98
C LEU A 516 -9.59 -16.16 9.29
N ASN A 517 -10.54 -15.98 8.37
CA ASN A 517 -11.80 -15.24 8.54
C ASN A 517 -11.64 -13.76 8.98
N GLN A 518 -10.54 -13.09 8.63
CA GLN A 518 -10.28 -11.69 8.98
C GLN A 518 -9.72 -10.89 7.80
N GLN A 519 -10.30 -9.72 7.53
CA GLN A 519 -9.85 -8.81 6.48
C GLN A 519 -8.70 -7.94 6.99
N CYS A 520 -7.57 -7.97 6.29
CA CYS A 520 -6.53 -6.97 6.47
C CYS A 520 -7.05 -5.66 5.87
N SER A 521 -6.93 -4.56 6.63
CA SER A 521 -7.08 -3.23 6.05
C SER A 521 -6.16 -2.30 6.82
N CYS A 522 -5.17 -1.75 6.12
CA CYS A 522 -4.61 -0.41 6.27
C CYS A 522 -3.09 -0.38 6.07
N ARG A 523 -2.66 0.61 5.27
CA ARG A 523 -1.34 1.24 5.14
C ARG A 523 -0.13 0.29 5.19
N ILE A 524 0.30 -0.11 3.99
CA ILE A 524 1.47 -0.96 3.81
C ILE A 524 2.72 -0.08 3.94
N ARG A 525 3.51 -0.28 5.00
CA ARG A 525 4.86 0.28 5.10
C ARG A 525 5.87 -0.78 4.75
N PHE A 526 6.49 -0.63 3.60
CA PHE A 526 7.53 -1.51 3.07
C PHE A 526 8.85 -1.18 3.70
N ASN A 527 9.73 -2.16 3.83
CA ASN A 527 11.15 -1.91 4.02
C ASN A 527 11.93 -2.52 2.85
N ILE A 528 13.13 -2.02 2.52
CA ILE A 528 13.98 -2.54 1.43
C ILE A 528 15.21 -3.27 1.99
N LEU A 529 15.46 -4.51 1.54
CA LEU A 529 16.55 -5.35 2.02
C LEU A 529 17.84 -5.16 1.19
N ASP A 530 17.74 -5.12 -0.15
CA ASP A 530 18.84 -4.83 -1.08
C ASP A 530 18.39 -4.04 -2.32
N GLN A 531 19.32 -3.48 -3.11
CA GLN A 531 19.03 -2.82 -4.40
C GLN A 531 18.33 -3.76 -5.39
N VAL A 532 18.48 -5.08 -5.20
CA VAL A 532 18.02 -6.13 -6.13
C VAL A 532 17.01 -7.10 -5.49
N THR A 533 17.16 -7.47 -4.21
CA THR A 533 16.25 -8.38 -3.49
C THR A 533 15.47 -7.66 -2.40
N THR A 534 14.20 -7.40 -2.67
CA THR A 534 13.27 -6.64 -1.83
C THR A 534 12.37 -7.59 -1.03
N ARG A 535 12.78 -7.94 0.19
CA ARG A 535 11.89 -8.53 1.20
C ARG A 535 11.14 -7.41 1.93
N PHE A 536 9.82 -7.43 1.99
CA PHE A 536 9.07 -6.35 2.64
C PHE A 536 8.63 -6.72 4.02
N SER A 537 8.59 -5.76 4.93
CA SER A 537 7.57 -5.83 5.96
C SER A 537 6.26 -5.38 5.36
N GLN A 538 5.20 -6.15 5.57
CA GLN A 538 3.94 -5.49 5.82
C GLN A 538 4.01 -5.02 7.27
N GLN A 539 3.86 -3.73 7.53
CA GLN A 539 3.04 -3.39 8.69
C GLN A 539 1.62 -3.85 8.31
N LEU A 540 1.29 -5.11 8.61
CA LEU A 540 -0.10 -5.49 8.76
C LEU A 540 -0.70 -4.48 9.74
N PRO A 541 -1.93 -4.01 9.49
CA PRO A 541 -2.54 -2.91 10.22
C PRO A 541 -2.20 -3.00 11.69
N GLN A 542 -1.47 -1.99 12.11
CA GLN A 542 -1.28 -1.72 13.51
C GLN A 542 -2.66 -1.53 14.11
N PHE A 543 -3.12 -2.58 14.77
CA PHE A 543 -4.19 -2.64 15.75
C PHE A 543 -5.58 -2.49 15.15
N GLN A 544 -6.43 -3.46 15.48
CA GLN A 544 -7.88 -3.38 15.43
C GLN A 544 -8.51 -3.53 14.03
N GLY A 545 -9.62 -4.27 13.95
CA GLY A 545 -10.58 -4.02 12.87
C GLY A 545 -10.85 -2.52 12.80
N ILE A 546 -11.02 -1.98 11.59
CA ILE A 546 -11.18 -0.54 11.32
C ILE A 546 -12.05 0.22 12.34
N GLY A 547 -13.03 -0.47 12.95
CA GLY A 547 -13.90 0.04 14.01
C GLY A 547 -13.26 0.46 15.34
N ALA A 548 -12.00 0.12 15.67
CA ALA A 548 -11.37 0.62 16.90
C ALA A 548 -10.31 1.73 16.73
N PHE A 549 -10.07 2.17 15.49
CA PHE A 549 -9.52 3.50 15.27
C PHE A 549 -10.56 4.58 15.53
N SER A 550 -10.12 5.72 16.09
CA SER A 550 -11.00 6.89 16.16
C SER A 550 -11.41 7.35 14.74
N PRO A 551 -12.55 8.04 14.59
CA PRO A 551 -12.91 8.67 13.30
C PRO A 551 -11.79 9.58 12.75
N THR A 552 -11.08 10.29 13.63
CA THR A 552 -9.96 11.17 13.25
C THR A 552 -8.75 10.39 12.74
N GLU A 553 -8.38 9.28 13.39
CA GLU A 553 -7.29 8.39 12.95
C GLU A 553 -7.61 7.73 11.59
N ARG A 554 -8.88 7.52 11.25
CA ARG A 554 -9.31 7.02 9.95
C ARG A 554 -9.16 8.08 8.87
N LEU A 555 -9.65 9.30 9.10
CA LEU A 555 -9.52 10.41 8.14
C LEU A 555 -8.05 10.77 7.81
N GLU A 556 -7.14 10.64 8.77
CA GLU A 556 -5.72 10.89 8.55
C GLU A 556 -5.06 9.96 7.55
N ARG A 557 -5.57 8.73 7.47
CA ARG A 557 -5.08 7.71 6.55
C ARG A 557 -5.59 7.90 5.13
N ILE A 558 -6.42 8.90 4.85
CA ILE A 558 -6.75 9.30 3.48
C ILE A 558 -5.45 9.80 2.80
N PRO A 559 -5.10 9.26 1.60
CA PRO A 559 -5.94 8.45 0.71
C PRO A 559 -5.66 6.94 0.71
N TRP A 560 -4.87 6.40 1.64
CA TRP A 560 -4.58 4.96 1.71
C TRP A 560 -5.73 4.13 2.27
N ILE A 561 -6.53 4.67 3.19
CA ILE A 561 -7.71 3.97 3.73
C ILE A 561 -8.83 3.95 2.69
N ALA A 562 -9.47 2.80 2.49
CA ALA A 562 -10.58 2.70 1.56
C ALA A 562 -11.80 3.51 2.06
N PRO A 563 -12.60 4.13 1.17
CA PRO A 563 -13.71 5.00 1.56
C PRO A 563 -14.74 4.32 2.47
N GLU A 564 -15.08 3.05 2.21
CA GLU A 564 -16.03 2.27 3.00
C GLU A 564 -15.54 1.98 4.43
N CYS A 565 -14.25 2.17 4.68
CA CYS A 565 -13.65 1.98 6.00
C CYS A 565 -13.75 3.24 6.88
N ILE A 566 -14.17 4.39 6.35
CA ILE A 566 -14.27 5.63 7.13
C ILE A 566 -15.35 5.58 8.20
N ASP A 567 -16.49 4.95 7.94
CA ASP A 567 -17.62 4.90 8.88
C ASP A 567 -17.57 3.72 9.85
N GLY A 568 -16.66 2.74 9.62
CA GLY A 568 -16.36 1.67 10.57
C GLY A 568 -17.22 0.43 10.41
N GLY A 569 -18.22 0.49 9.52
CA GLY A 569 -18.93 -0.68 9.03
C GLY A 569 -18.15 -1.36 7.92
N VAL A 570 -17.30 -2.33 8.28
CA VAL A 570 -16.70 -3.23 7.29
C VAL A 570 -17.70 -4.33 6.99
N SER A 571 -18.30 -4.32 5.80
CA SER A 571 -18.93 -5.55 5.31
C SER A 571 -17.81 -6.58 5.11
N ILE A 572 -17.98 -7.82 5.58
CA ILE A 572 -17.05 -8.97 5.41
C ILE A 572 -16.65 -9.22 3.92
N ARG A 573 -17.25 -8.47 2.98
CA ARG A 573 -17.11 -8.58 1.53
C ARG A 573 -16.44 -7.37 0.87
N SER A 574 -15.98 -6.35 1.60
CA SER A 574 -15.26 -5.22 0.97
C SER A 574 -13.83 -5.61 0.58
N ASN A 575 -13.28 -4.96 -0.45
CA ASN A 575 -11.94 -5.16 -1.02
C ASN A 575 -11.01 -3.97 -0.68
N PRO A 576 -10.70 -3.69 0.60
CA PRO A 576 -9.99 -2.47 1.01
C PRO A 576 -8.49 -2.49 0.69
N ASP A 577 -7.88 -3.67 0.61
CA ASP A 577 -6.46 -3.81 0.31
C ASP A 577 -6.11 -3.42 -1.13
N GLN A 578 -7.03 -3.64 -2.07
CA GLN A 578 -6.90 -3.21 -3.46
C GLN A 578 -6.83 -1.68 -3.59
N TRP A 579 -7.65 -0.98 -2.81
CA TRP A 579 -7.59 0.49 -2.72
C TRP A 579 -6.26 0.93 -2.12
N SER A 580 -5.88 0.32 -0.99
CA SER A 580 -4.62 0.61 -0.30
C SER A 580 -3.43 0.40 -1.24
N PHE A 581 -3.44 -0.69 -2.01
CA PHE A 581 -2.45 -0.99 -3.05
C PHE A 581 -2.39 0.13 -4.09
N GLY A 582 -3.53 0.56 -4.65
CA GLY A 582 -3.58 1.62 -5.66
C GLY A 582 -3.01 2.95 -5.16
N ALA A 583 -3.38 3.38 -3.95
CA ALA A 583 -2.85 4.59 -3.32
C ALA A 583 -1.34 4.51 -3.10
N THR A 584 -0.88 3.32 -2.72
CA THR A 584 0.54 3.06 -2.43
C THR A 584 1.38 2.97 -3.71
N PHE A 585 0.85 2.34 -4.76
CA PHE A 585 1.52 2.31 -6.06
C PHE A 585 1.65 3.72 -6.64
N LEU A 586 0.64 4.58 -6.43
CA LEU A 586 0.75 6.00 -6.75
C LEU A 586 1.83 6.69 -5.91
N GLU A 587 1.91 6.44 -4.60
CA GLU A 587 2.98 6.98 -3.74
C GLU A 587 4.38 6.56 -4.22
N ILE A 588 4.56 5.32 -4.67
CA ILE A 588 5.80 4.82 -5.28
C ILE A 588 6.13 5.60 -6.56
N CYS A 589 5.13 5.84 -7.42
CA CYS A 589 5.32 6.63 -8.63
C CYS A 589 5.76 8.06 -8.32
N TYR A 590 5.20 8.67 -7.27
CA TYR A 590 5.50 10.02 -6.77
C TYR A 590 6.74 10.08 -5.85
N ASN A 591 7.59 9.05 -5.82
CA ASN A 591 8.82 9.00 -5.01
C ASN A 591 8.58 9.27 -3.51
N GLY A 592 7.48 8.72 -2.96
CA GLY A 592 7.12 8.87 -1.54
C GLY A 592 6.34 10.13 -1.19
N ASN A 593 6.04 11.02 -2.15
CA ASN A 593 5.37 12.30 -1.89
C ASN A 593 3.96 12.35 -2.49
N LEU A 594 2.97 11.78 -1.81
CA LEU A 594 1.59 11.81 -2.29
C LEU A 594 0.91 13.19 -2.01
N PRO A 595 0.28 13.84 -3.01
CA PRO A 595 -0.24 15.22 -2.94
C PRO A 595 -1.46 15.45 -2.02
N MET A 596 -1.82 14.48 -1.16
CA MET A 596 -2.89 14.59 -0.15
C MET A 596 -2.35 14.74 1.28
N SER A 597 -1.02 14.86 1.44
CA SER A 597 -0.36 14.86 2.75
C SER A 597 -0.37 16.23 3.47
N THR A 598 -0.61 17.32 2.74
CA THR A 598 -0.57 18.73 3.22
C THR A 598 -1.93 19.36 3.52
N ILE A 599 -3.01 18.73 3.07
CA ILE A 599 -4.39 19.22 3.21
C ILE A 599 -5.00 18.81 4.56
N THR A 600 -5.93 19.63 5.04
CA THR A 600 -6.59 19.49 6.34
C THR A 600 -7.50 18.25 6.40
N LEU A 601 -7.84 17.79 7.61
CA LEU A 601 -8.74 16.65 7.79
C LEU A 601 -10.11 16.88 7.15
N SER A 602 -10.65 18.10 7.30
CA SER A 602 -11.94 18.49 6.69
C SER A 602 -11.89 18.46 5.17
N GLU A 603 -10.76 18.84 4.56
CA GLU A 603 -10.57 18.74 3.10
C GLU A 603 -10.44 17.29 2.64
N LYS A 604 -9.74 16.44 3.41
CA LYS A 604 -9.66 14.99 3.14
C LYS A 604 -11.02 14.31 3.21
N GLU A 605 -11.82 14.65 4.22
CA GLU A 605 -13.18 14.15 4.37
C GLU A 605 -14.06 14.60 3.21
N ARG A 606 -14.02 15.90 2.87
CA ARG A 606 -14.74 16.46 1.72
C ARG A 606 -14.33 15.80 0.40
N PHE A 607 -13.04 15.48 0.23
CA PHE A 607 -12.53 14.77 -0.94
C PHE A 607 -13.19 13.38 -1.09
N TYR A 608 -13.37 12.62 -0.02
CA TYR A 608 -14.10 11.34 -0.07
C TYR A 608 -15.61 11.51 -0.25
N GLN A 609 -16.23 12.49 0.42
CA GLN A 609 -17.66 12.79 0.25
C GLN A 609 -18.00 13.17 -1.20
N GLN A 610 -17.10 13.89 -1.88
CA GLN A 610 -17.26 14.30 -3.26
C GLN A 610 -16.77 13.27 -4.28
N LYS A 611 -16.34 12.07 -3.84
CA LYS A 611 -15.71 11.03 -4.69
C LYS A 611 -14.57 11.58 -5.55
N GLY A 612 -13.70 12.38 -4.94
CA GLY A 612 -12.55 12.99 -5.60
C GLY A 612 -11.58 11.98 -6.19
N ARG A 613 -10.83 12.39 -7.22
CA ARG A 613 -9.82 11.54 -7.88
C ARG A 613 -8.42 12.02 -7.54
N LEU A 614 -7.51 11.07 -7.30
CA LEU A 614 -6.10 11.40 -7.06
C LEU A 614 -5.40 11.84 -8.36
N PRO A 615 -4.32 12.62 -8.27
CA PRO A 615 -3.61 13.13 -9.46
C PRO A 615 -3.08 12.02 -10.37
N VAL A 616 -3.15 12.29 -11.67
CA VAL A 616 -2.85 11.36 -12.77
C VAL A 616 -1.35 11.40 -13.10
N LEU A 617 -0.75 10.26 -13.44
CA LEU A 617 0.62 10.17 -13.95
C LEU A 617 0.66 10.52 -15.46
N SER A 618 1.83 10.82 -16.01
CA SER A 618 1.97 11.04 -17.45
C SER A 618 1.57 9.81 -18.29
N SER A 619 1.86 8.60 -17.83
CA SER A 619 1.34 7.36 -18.43
C SER A 619 -0.16 7.17 -18.17
N LYS A 620 -0.96 7.27 -19.23
CA LYS A 620 -2.43 7.08 -19.20
C LYS A 620 -2.82 5.64 -18.87
N THR A 621 -2.08 4.65 -19.39
CA THR A 621 -2.37 3.22 -19.18
C THR A 621 -2.22 2.84 -17.71
N VAL A 622 -1.08 3.21 -17.09
CA VAL A 622 -0.82 2.94 -15.67
C VAL A 622 -1.77 3.73 -14.78
N SER A 623 -2.06 4.99 -15.14
CA SER A 623 -3.03 5.80 -14.40
C SER A 623 -4.44 5.21 -14.42
N ASN A 624 -4.91 4.71 -15.57
CA ASN A 624 -6.21 4.06 -15.67
C ASN A 624 -6.29 2.83 -14.77
N PHE A 625 -5.24 2.01 -14.74
CA PHE A 625 -5.15 0.84 -13.88
C PHE A 625 -5.14 1.20 -12.38
N ILE A 626 -4.34 2.20 -11.98
CA ILE A 626 -4.35 2.72 -10.60
C ILE A 626 -5.75 3.21 -10.22
N ASN A 627 -6.43 3.91 -11.12
CA ASN A 627 -7.81 4.37 -10.90
C ASN A 627 -8.81 3.21 -10.77
N THR A 628 -8.60 2.07 -11.44
CA THR A 628 -9.41 0.87 -11.23
C THR A 628 -9.19 0.28 -9.83
N CYS A 629 -7.96 0.34 -9.29
CA CYS A 629 -7.68 -0.03 -7.91
C CYS A 629 -8.32 0.96 -6.91
N LEU A 630 -8.35 2.25 -7.24
CA LEU A 630 -8.95 3.35 -6.48
C LEU A 630 -10.44 3.59 -6.80
N ALA A 631 -11.18 2.55 -7.20
CA ALA A 631 -12.61 2.66 -7.42
C ALA A 631 -13.36 2.80 -6.08
N TYR A 632 -14.27 3.78 -5.97
CA TYR A 632 -15.07 3.99 -4.75
C TYR A 632 -16.02 2.83 -4.48
N ASP A 633 -16.50 2.15 -5.52
CA ASP A 633 -17.22 0.89 -5.39
C ASP A 633 -16.21 -0.26 -5.19
N PRO A 634 -16.24 -0.97 -4.05
CA PRO A 634 -15.31 -2.08 -3.79
C PRO A 634 -15.44 -3.25 -4.77
N THR A 635 -16.59 -3.39 -5.45
CA THR A 635 -16.84 -4.47 -6.43
C THR A 635 -16.18 -4.21 -7.79
N GLU A 636 -15.83 -2.96 -8.08
CA GLU A 636 -15.12 -2.57 -9.31
C GLU A 636 -13.60 -2.78 -9.21
N ARG A 637 -13.07 -3.01 -8.01
CA ARG A 637 -11.63 -3.15 -7.77
C ARG A 637 -11.10 -4.51 -8.25
N PRO A 638 -9.93 -4.56 -8.91
CA PRO A 638 -9.38 -5.79 -9.47
C PRO A 638 -8.80 -6.68 -8.37
N SER A 639 -8.90 -8.01 -8.50
CA SER A 639 -8.19 -8.91 -7.59
C SER A 639 -6.68 -8.84 -7.77
N PHE A 640 -5.91 -9.27 -6.76
CA PHE A 640 -4.45 -9.27 -6.85
C PHE A 640 -3.89 -10.17 -7.97
N ARG A 641 -4.63 -11.18 -8.43
CA ARG A 641 -4.28 -11.96 -9.64
C ARG A 641 -4.32 -11.09 -10.89
N ILE A 642 -5.36 -10.27 -11.03
CA ILE A 642 -5.48 -9.30 -12.11
C ILE A 642 -4.37 -8.24 -11.97
N VAL A 643 -4.15 -7.72 -10.76
CA VAL A 643 -3.09 -6.72 -10.50
C VAL A 643 -1.72 -7.22 -10.96
N LEU A 644 -1.31 -8.42 -10.54
CA LEU A 644 -0.03 -9.01 -10.94
C LEU A 644 0.08 -9.13 -12.47
N ARG A 645 -0.95 -9.64 -13.13
CA ARG A 645 -0.97 -9.80 -14.58
C ARG A 645 -0.84 -8.47 -15.32
N GLU A 646 -1.59 -7.44 -14.93
CA GLU A 646 -1.51 -6.11 -15.57
C GLU A 646 -0.12 -5.48 -15.37
N LEU A 647 0.47 -5.60 -14.18
CA LEU A 647 1.83 -5.12 -13.92
C LEU A 647 2.87 -5.84 -14.78
N SER A 648 2.75 -7.16 -14.94
CA SER A 648 3.63 -7.93 -15.82
C SER A 648 3.47 -7.55 -17.29
N GLU A 649 2.27 -7.17 -17.71
CA GLU A 649 2.03 -6.66 -19.07
C GLU A 649 2.66 -5.28 -19.28
N PHE A 650 2.63 -4.39 -18.27
CA PHE A 650 3.36 -3.11 -18.32
C PHE A 650 4.87 -3.31 -18.43
N MET A 651 5.41 -4.33 -17.76
CA MET A 651 6.83 -4.69 -17.84
C MET A 651 7.24 -5.15 -19.25
N LYS A 652 6.35 -5.82 -19.99
CA LYS A 652 6.61 -6.23 -21.38
C LYS A 652 6.47 -5.08 -22.39
N THR A 653 5.39 -4.32 -22.28
CA THR A 653 4.94 -3.40 -23.33
C THR A 653 5.60 -2.03 -23.27
N ILE A 654 6.13 -1.64 -22.11
CA ILE A 654 6.66 -0.30 -21.90
C ILE A 654 8.17 -0.37 -21.63
N THR A 655 8.97 -0.09 -22.66
CA THR A 655 10.44 -0.14 -22.62
C THR A 655 11.05 0.90 -21.67
N ALA A 656 10.32 2.01 -21.40
CA ALA A 656 10.62 2.99 -20.36
C ALA A 656 9.33 3.76 -19.98
N PRO A 657 8.55 3.31 -18.97
CA PRO A 657 7.33 4.02 -18.60
C PRO A 657 7.68 5.35 -17.97
N ASP A 658 7.21 6.45 -18.56
CA ASP A 658 7.22 7.72 -17.86
C ASP A 658 6.13 7.68 -16.76
N LEU A 659 6.60 7.47 -15.53
CA LEU A 659 5.79 7.48 -14.31
C LEU A 659 5.93 8.80 -13.57
N SER A 660 6.33 9.88 -14.25
CA SER A 660 6.43 11.21 -13.65
C SER A 660 5.04 11.80 -13.38
N PRO A 661 4.92 12.68 -12.36
CA PRO A 661 3.71 13.46 -12.14
C PRO A 661 3.38 14.34 -13.35
N SER A 662 2.12 14.35 -13.79
CA SER A 662 1.65 15.33 -14.79
C SER A 662 1.78 16.75 -14.23
N GLU A 663 2.30 17.70 -15.02
CA GLU A 663 2.75 19.07 -14.62
C GLU A 663 1.68 20.02 -14.02
N THR A 664 0.52 19.53 -13.59
CA THR A 664 -0.62 20.35 -13.14
C THR A 664 -0.84 20.36 -11.62
N LEU A 665 0.22 20.34 -10.81
CA LEU A 665 0.10 20.61 -9.37
C LEU A 665 0.64 22.00 -9.04
N PRO A 666 -0.17 22.90 -8.45
CA PRO A 666 0.33 24.18 -7.96
C PRO A 666 1.34 23.93 -6.84
N TYR A 667 2.60 24.19 -7.16
CA TYR A 667 3.73 24.10 -6.25
C TYR A 667 3.53 25.10 -5.10
N THR A 668 2.89 24.69 -4.01
CA THR A 668 2.99 25.43 -2.75
C THR A 668 4.30 24.99 -2.11
N GLY A 669 5.36 25.78 -2.33
CA GLY A 669 6.76 25.46 -2.02
C GLY A 669 7.13 25.28 -0.54
N HIS A 670 6.25 24.76 0.30
CA HIS A 670 6.53 24.45 1.71
C HIS A 670 6.79 22.96 1.91
N ARG A 671 7.87 22.64 2.63
CA ARG A 671 8.35 21.27 2.85
C ARG A 671 7.47 20.57 3.89
N ILE A 672 7.04 19.34 3.59
CA ILE A 672 6.26 18.50 4.51
C ILE A 672 7.21 17.87 5.53
N PHE A 673 6.87 17.98 6.81
CA PHE A 673 7.61 17.33 7.88
C PHE A 673 6.80 16.19 8.48
N HIS A 674 7.41 15.02 8.60
CA HIS A 674 6.80 13.86 9.23
C HIS A 674 7.40 13.64 10.62
N LYS A 675 6.53 13.49 11.64
CA LYS A 675 6.93 13.29 13.05
C LYS A 675 7.96 12.19 13.24
N ARG A 676 7.84 11.09 12.49
CA ARG A 676 8.75 9.93 12.59
C ARG A 676 10.21 10.26 12.29
N PHE A 677 10.49 11.30 11.51
CA PHE A 677 11.84 11.75 11.19
C PHE A 677 12.35 12.81 12.16
N LEU A 678 11.50 13.30 13.07
CA LEU A 678 11.88 14.25 14.10
C LEU A 678 12.50 13.49 15.28
N LYS A 679 13.84 13.47 15.33
CA LYS A 679 14.63 12.96 16.45
C LYS A 679 14.82 14.06 17.49
N MET A 680 14.15 13.94 18.64
CA MET A 680 14.25 14.93 19.73
C MET A 680 15.70 15.04 20.20
N GLN A 681 16.18 16.28 20.40
CA GLN A 681 17.53 16.57 20.87
C GLN A 681 17.49 17.15 22.28
N GLN A 682 17.00 18.40 22.42
CA GLN A 682 16.96 19.11 23.70
C GLN A 682 15.81 20.13 23.73
N VAL A 683 15.40 20.55 24.93
CA VAL A 683 14.42 21.62 25.10
C VAL A 683 15.10 22.98 24.97
N LEU A 684 14.61 23.85 24.09
CA LEU A 684 15.18 25.17 23.84
C LEU A 684 14.60 26.24 24.76
N GLY A 685 13.29 26.14 25.03
CA GLY A 685 12.56 27.05 25.90
C GLY A 685 11.19 26.52 26.24
N GLU A 686 10.69 26.91 27.40
CA GLU A 686 9.31 26.68 27.82
C GLU A 686 8.72 28.03 28.19
N GLY A 687 7.66 28.42 27.48
CA GLY A 687 6.94 29.67 27.70
C GLY A 687 5.45 29.45 27.85
N ASN A 688 4.70 30.55 27.92
CA ASN A 688 3.26 30.54 28.12
C ASN A 688 2.49 30.02 26.89
N PHE A 689 3.10 30.13 25.71
CA PHE A 689 2.51 29.73 24.43
C PHE A 689 2.91 28.31 23.98
N GLY A 690 3.62 27.56 24.82
CA GLY A 690 4.05 26.20 24.51
C GLY A 690 5.50 25.90 24.83
N LYS A 691 5.89 24.65 24.57
CA LYS A 691 7.27 24.18 24.70
C LYS A 691 7.94 24.19 23.33
N VAL A 692 9.13 24.78 23.24
CA VAL A 692 9.97 24.77 22.03
C VAL A 692 11.10 23.78 22.23
N ILE A 693 11.20 22.80 21.34
CA ILE A 693 12.13 21.68 21.43
C ILE A 693 12.96 21.63 20.15
N LEU A 694 14.27 21.43 20.28
CA LEU A 694 15.17 21.16 19.18
C LEU A 694 14.98 19.72 18.72
N TYR A 695 14.74 19.56 17.42
CA TYR A 695 14.70 18.27 16.75
C TYR A 695 15.73 18.25 15.63
N ARG A 696 16.25 17.06 15.34
CA ARG A 696 16.87 16.77 14.05
C ARG A 696 15.81 16.15 13.15
N TYR A 697 15.44 16.83 12.08
CA TYR A 697 14.62 16.27 11.02
C TYR A 697 15.52 15.49 10.08
N ASP A 698 15.50 14.17 10.23
CA ASP A 698 16.41 13.25 9.55
C ASP A 698 15.63 12.19 8.77
N PRO A 699 15.13 12.52 7.56
CA PRO A 699 14.50 11.54 6.69
C PRO A 699 15.46 10.42 6.28
N ALA A 700 16.74 10.73 6.04
CA ALA A 700 17.73 9.75 5.60
C ALA A 700 18.12 8.74 6.71
N ASN A 701 17.84 9.09 7.97
CA ASN A 701 18.14 8.30 9.16
C ASN A 701 19.63 7.95 9.31
N ASP A 702 20.49 8.80 8.76
CA ASP A 702 21.96 8.71 8.78
C ASP A 702 22.60 9.75 9.72
N ASP A 703 21.77 10.41 10.53
CA ASP A 703 22.14 11.47 11.46
C ASP A 703 22.68 12.76 10.80
N THR A 704 22.58 12.88 9.47
CA THR A 704 22.92 14.10 8.71
C THR A 704 21.76 15.09 8.59
N GLY A 705 20.57 14.70 9.05
CA GLY A 705 19.35 15.50 9.00
C GLY A 705 19.48 16.92 9.59
N GLU A 706 18.58 17.80 9.16
CA GLU A 706 18.61 19.22 9.50
C GLU A 706 18.09 19.49 10.92
N LEU A 707 18.71 20.42 11.64
CA LEU A 707 18.21 20.88 12.93
C LEU A 707 17.04 21.85 12.75
N VAL A 708 15.94 21.60 13.45
CA VAL A 708 14.71 22.42 13.41
C VAL A 708 14.18 22.68 14.82
N ALA A 709 13.58 23.86 15.01
CA ALA A 709 12.88 24.19 16.25
C ALA A 709 11.40 23.84 16.10
N VAL A 710 10.86 23.08 17.05
CA VAL A 710 9.48 22.60 17.03
C VAL A 710 8.73 23.15 18.24
N LYS A 711 7.68 23.94 18.01
CA LYS A 711 6.80 24.48 19.07
C LYS A 711 5.56 23.61 19.21
N THR A 712 5.25 23.22 20.45
CA THR A 712 4.11 22.34 20.81
C THR A 712 3.12 23.08 21.72
N LEU A 713 1.82 22.94 21.49
CA LEU A 713 0.78 23.51 22.35
C LEU A 713 0.77 22.87 23.74
N LYS A 714 0.64 23.67 24.81
CA LYS A 714 0.36 23.17 26.17
C LYS A 714 -1.11 22.71 26.25
N ARG A 715 -1.33 21.46 26.67
CA ARG A 715 -2.64 20.76 26.65
C ARG A 715 -3.72 21.34 27.58
N GLU A 716 -3.39 22.27 28.46
CA GLU A 716 -4.28 22.63 29.58
C GLU A 716 -5.37 23.67 29.23
N ASN A 717 -5.21 24.48 28.16
CA ASN A 717 -6.21 25.48 27.77
C ASN A 717 -6.56 25.32 26.29
N GLY A 718 -7.67 24.64 25.99
CA GLY A 718 -8.11 24.19 24.65
C GLY A 718 -8.46 25.26 23.60
N ASN A 719 -7.62 26.28 23.39
CA ASN A 719 -7.81 27.27 22.32
C ASN A 719 -7.04 26.87 21.04
N THR A 720 -7.55 25.83 20.35
CA THR A 720 -7.02 25.35 19.06
C THR A 720 -7.06 26.43 17.97
N GLU A 721 -8.02 27.35 18.03
CA GLU A 721 -8.14 28.45 17.06
C GLU A 721 -6.99 29.45 17.16
N GLY A 722 -6.58 29.82 18.39
CA GLY A 722 -5.44 30.71 18.62
C GLY A 722 -4.15 30.12 18.05
N TRP A 723 -3.97 28.81 18.18
CA TRP A 723 -2.81 28.09 17.66
C TRP A 723 -2.76 28.04 16.13
N ILE A 724 -3.89 27.76 15.47
CA ILE A 724 -3.99 27.78 14.01
C ILE A 724 -3.74 29.19 13.47
N LYS A 725 -4.24 30.23 14.17
CA LYS A 725 -3.97 31.64 13.83
C LYS A 725 -2.47 31.95 13.90
N GLU A 726 -1.76 31.52 14.95
CA GLU A 726 -0.31 31.71 15.06
C GLU A 726 0.45 31.09 13.86
N ILE A 727 0.10 29.86 13.50
CA ILE A 727 0.72 29.16 12.36
C ILE A 727 0.45 29.89 11.05
N ASN A 728 -0.79 30.34 10.82
CA ASN A 728 -1.16 31.05 9.60
C ASN A 728 -0.51 32.43 9.50
N VAL A 729 -0.33 33.12 10.63
CA VAL A 729 0.44 34.37 10.69
C VAL A 729 1.88 34.08 10.30
N LEU A 730 2.58 33.17 10.98
CA LEU A 730 3.99 32.91 10.69
C LEU A 730 4.22 32.39 9.27
N LYS A 731 3.29 31.59 8.73
CA LYS A 731 3.31 31.09 7.36
C LYS A 731 3.22 32.21 6.30
N SER A 732 2.57 33.34 6.60
CA SER A 732 2.41 34.46 5.66
C SER A 732 3.52 35.50 5.72
N LEU A 733 4.47 35.35 6.67
CA LEU A 733 5.58 36.26 6.88
C LEU A 733 6.87 35.70 6.26
N ASP A 734 7.56 36.53 5.47
CA ASP A 734 8.87 36.22 4.92
C ASP A 734 9.76 37.48 5.00
N HIS A 735 10.66 37.50 5.97
CA HIS A 735 11.60 38.60 6.18
C HIS A 735 12.86 38.09 6.87
N ARG A 736 14.01 38.70 6.57
CA ARG A 736 15.32 38.28 7.11
C ARG A 736 15.39 38.35 8.65
N ASN A 737 14.66 39.30 9.25
CA ASN A 737 14.59 39.51 10.71
C ASN A 737 13.35 38.92 11.38
N ILE A 738 12.65 37.99 10.73
CA ILE A 738 11.56 37.21 11.31
C ILE A 738 11.94 35.72 11.26
N VAL A 739 11.59 34.98 12.31
CA VAL A 739 11.80 33.51 12.34
C VAL A 739 11.06 32.88 11.17
N LYS A 740 11.77 32.10 10.36
CA LYS A 740 11.23 31.43 9.17
C LYS A 740 10.34 30.26 9.55
N TYR A 741 9.11 30.29 9.04
CA TYR A 741 8.25 29.12 8.94
C TYR A 741 8.90 28.10 8.00
N LYS A 742 9.02 26.84 8.45
CA LYS A 742 9.52 25.75 7.61
C LYS A 742 8.42 24.79 7.20
N GLY A 743 7.48 24.53 8.09
CA GLY A 743 6.37 23.62 7.85
C GLY A 743 5.56 23.38 9.12
N CYS A 744 4.59 22.49 9.02
CA CYS A 744 3.91 21.93 10.18
C CYS A 744 3.97 20.40 10.13
N CYS A 745 3.82 19.79 11.29
CA CYS A 745 3.66 18.35 11.40
C CYS A 745 2.41 18.07 12.24
N SER A 746 1.39 17.48 11.62
CA SER A 746 0.18 17.08 12.34
C SER A 746 0.45 15.80 13.13
N GLU A 747 0.13 15.82 14.43
CA GLU A 747 -0.01 14.60 15.22
C GLU A 747 -1.29 13.87 14.85
N GLY A 748 -1.25 12.53 14.92
CA GLY A 748 -2.41 11.73 14.66
C GLY A 748 -3.57 12.06 15.62
N GLY A 749 -4.78 12.26 15.11
CA GLY A 749 -5.99 12.63 15.83
C GLY A 749 -6.27 14.13 15.94
N GLY A 750 -5.54 15.02 15.27
CA GLY A 750 -5.73 16.48 15.37
C GLY A 750 -5.38 17.08 16.75
N GLN A 751 -4.81 16.28 17.66
CA GLN A 751 -4.55 16.66 19.06
C GLN A 751 -3.16 17.28 19.32
N GLY A 752 -2.39 17.59 18.28
CA GLY A 752 -1.07 18.22 18.43
C GLY A 752 -0.46 18.67 17.11
N LEU A 753 -0.93 19.78 16.55
CA LEU A 753 -0.27 20.40 15.39
C LEU A 753 1.07 20.99 15.84
N LEU A 754 2.18 20.48 15.30
CA LEU A 754 3.53 20.95 15.61
C LEU A 754 3.93 22.04 14.61
N LEU A 755 4.32 23.21 15.11
CA LEU A 755 4.87 24.30 14.28
C LEU A 755 6.39 24.10 14.15
N ILE A 756 6.88 24.00 12.92
CA ILE A 756 8.30 23.75 12.63
C ILE A 756 8.92 25.02 12.04
N MET A 757 9.97 25.47 12.69
CA MET A 757 10.68 26.71 12.42
C MET A 757 12.17 26.42 12.23
N GLU A 758 12.89 27.40 11.68
CA GLU A 758 14.35 27.34 11.68
C GLU A 758 14.91 27.29 13.10
N PHE A 759 16.01 26.56 13.27
CA PHE A 759 16.73 26.52 14.55
C PHE A 759 17.76 27.66 14.60
N LEU A 760 17.69 28.47 15.65
CA LEU A 760 18.59 29.60 15.90
C LEU A 760 19.57 29.27 17.03
N PRO A 761 20.85 28.97 16.73
CA PRO A 761 21.76 28.32 17.66
C PRO A 761 22.25 29.21 18.80
N LEU A 762 22.24 30.54 18.65
CA LEU A 762 22.67 31.47 19.70
C LEU A 762 21.55 31.78 20.71
N GLY A 763 20.34 31.28 20.47
CA GLY A 763 19.19 31.46 21.37
C GLY A 763 18.68 32.90 21.43
N SER A 764 17.96 33.24 22.50
CA SER A 764 17.38 34.57 22.69
C SER A 764 18.36 35.60 23.26
N LEU A 765 18.14 36.88 22.96
CA LEU A 765 18.94 37.98 23.51
C LEU A 765 18.97 37.96 25.04
N LEU A 766 17.86 37.64 25.68
CA LEU A 766 17.78 37.47 27.15
C LEU A 766 18.81 36.47 27.69
N LYS A 767 19.09 35.37 26.96
CA LYS A 767 20.10 34.37 27.36
C LYS A 767 21.50 34.69 26.84
N TYR A 768 21.60 35.42 25.73
CA TYR A 768 22.85 35.70 25.02
C TYR A 768 23.62 36.88 25.60
N LEU A 769 22.95 38.02 25.83
CA LEU A 769 23.60 39.27 26.26
C LEU A 769 24.30 39.21 27.62
N PRO A 770 23.78 38.52 28.65
CA PRO A 770 24.49 38.40 29.93
C PRO A 770 25.83 37.64 29.83
N LYS A 771 25.98 36.79 28.80
CA LYS A 771 27.14 35.92 28.60
C LYS A 771 28.16 36.51 27.62
N ASN A 772 27.75 37.50 26.82
CA ASN A 772 28.55 38.05 25.74
C ASN A 772 28.62 39.58 25.90
N LYS A 773 29.82 40.09 26.21
CA LYS A 773 30.06 41.53 26.31
C LYS A 773 30.14 42.13 24.90
N LEU A 774 29.03 42.65 24.42
CA LEU A 774 28.96 43.37 23.14
C LEU A 774 29.25 44.85 23.35
N ASN A 775 29.84 45.49 22.34
CA ASN A 775 29.99 46.93 22.34
C ASN A 775 28.68 47.61 21.91
N LEU A 776 28.60 48.93 22.12
CA LEU A 776 27.41 49.72 21.82
C LEU A 776 27.00 49.63 20.35
N SER A 777 27.95 49.67 19.41
CA SER A 777 27.67 49.54 17.96
C SER A 777 26.94 48.24 17.64
N GLN A 778 27.38 47.12 18.20
CA GLN A 778 26.70 45.82 18.03
C GLN A 778 25.29 45.81 18.62
N LEU A 779 25.08 46.46 19.77
CA LEU A 779 23.74 46.60 20.36
C LEU A 779 22.82 47.44 19.49
N MET A 780 23.33 48.50 18.86
CA MET A 780 22.56 49.36 17.93
C MET A 780 22.20 48.62 16.64
N ILE A 781 23.09 47.76 16.12
CA ILE A 781 22.77 46.89 14.98
C ILE A 781 21.61 45.94 15.34
N PHE A 782 21.60 45.37 16.55
CA PHE A 782 20.47 44.54 17.00
C PHE A 782 19.17 45.34 17.07
N ALA A 783 19.21 46.56 17.64
CA ALA A 783 18.06 47.45 17.72
C ALA A 783 17.52 47.79 16.32
N GLN A 784 18.39 48.14 15.38
CA GLN A 784 18.04 48.42 13.98
C GLN A 784 17.35 47.22 13.32
N GLN A 785 17.93 46.03 13.43
CA GLN A 785 17.37 44.81 12.83
C GLN A 785 16.00 44.43 13.41
N ILE A 786 15.76 44.70 14.70
CA ILE A 786 14.43 44.55 15.30
C ILE A 786 13.45 45.53 14.66
N CYS A 787 13.85 46.80 14.48
CA CYS A 787 13.00 47.78 13.82
C CYS A 787 12.68 47.38 12.37
N GLU A 788 13.64 46.86 11.61
CA GLU A 788 13.44 46.35 10.23
C GLU A 788 12.41 45.22 10.19
N GLY A 789 12.49 44.26 11.11
CA GLY A 789 11.50 43.18 11.21
C GLY A 789 10.10 43.66 11.59
N MET A 790 10.01 44.63 12.51
CA MET A 790 8.73 45.18 12.97
C MET A 790 8.08 46.13 11.95
N GLU A 791 8.87 46.89 11.18
CA GLU A 791 8.38 47.69 10.05
C GLU A 791 7.73 46.79 9.01
N TYR A 792 8.39 45.68 8.64
CA TYR A 792 7.81 44.69 7.75
C TYR A 792 6.49 44.12 8.31
N LEU A 793 6.45 43.75 9.59
CA LEU A 793 5.24 43.21 10.23
C LEU A 793 4.07 44.22 10.18
N HIS A 794 4.36 45.50 10.45
CA HIS A 794 3.39 46.59 10.38
C HIS A 794 2.93 46.87 8.95
N SER A 795 3.80 46.74 7.95
CA SER A 795 3.43 46.85 6.53
C SER A 795 2.39 45.80 6.11
N LYS A 796 2.40 44.63 6.78
CA LYS A 796 1.39 43.56 6.63
C LYS A 796 0.18 43.73 7.56
N ARG A 797 0.09 44.88 8.24
CA ARG A 797 -0.96 45.24 9.22
C ARG A 797 -1.08 44.30 10.41
N TYR A 798 0.00 43.63 10.80
CA TYR A 798 0.06 42.85 12.03
C TYR A 798 0.67 43.66 13.18
N ILE A 799 0.16 43.45 14.39
CA ILE A 799 0.74 43.93 15.65
C ILE A 799 1.25 42.74 16.45
N HIS A 800 2.50 42.81 16.93
CA HIS A 800 3.17 41.68 17.57
C HIS A 800 2.62 41.39 18.96
N ARG A 801 2.42 42.45 19.77
CA ARG A 801 1.93 42.41 21.16
C ARG A 801 2.83 41.69 22.18
N ASP A 802 3.87 40.97 21.77
CA ASP A 802 4.83 40.33 22.68
C ASP A 802 6.31 40.62 22.32
N LEU A 803 6.62 41.84 21.90
CA LEU A 803 8.00 42.22 21.56
C LEU A 803 8.82 42.45 22.84
N ALA A 804 9.76 41.54 23.11
CA ALA A 804 10.65 41.56 24.28
C ALA A 804 11.96 40.80 23.98
N ALA A 805 13.04 41.06 24.71
CA ALA A 805 14.35 40.42 24.46
C ALA A 805 14.33 38.88 24.57
N ARG A 806 13.35 38.29 25.26
CA ARG A 806 13.13 36.83 25.30
C ARG A 806 12.66 36.23 23.97
N ASN A 807 11.98 37.02 23.14
CA ASN A 807 11.37 36.63 21.86
C ASN A 807 12.20 37.09 20.65
N VAL A 808 13.33 37.75 20.90
CA VAL A 808 14.32 38.14 19.89
C VAL A 808 15.47 37.12 19.92
N LEU A 809 15.63 36.38 18.83
CA LEU A 809 16.57 35.25 18.68
C LEU A 809 17.74 35.63 17.76
N LEU A 810 18.85 34.89 17.86
CA LEU A 810 20.06 35.12 17.06
C LEU A 810 20.48 33.88 16.26
N ASP A 811 20.77 34.10 14.97
CA ASP A 811 21.42 33.11 14.11
C ASP A 811 22.96 33.10 14.28
N ARG A 812 23.67 32.17 13.62
CA ARG A 812 25.14 32.02 13.66
C ARG A 812 25.88 33.30 13.30
N ASP A 813 25.37 34.04 12.31
CA ASP A 813 25.97 35.29 11.83
C ASP A 813 25.56 36.51 12.68
N ARG A 814 24.99 36.28 13.87
CA ARG A 814 24.44 37.32 14.76
C ARG A 814 23.33 38.15 14.10
N LEU A 815 22.62 37.56 13.14
CA LEU A 815 21.41 38.14 12.57
C LEU A 815 20.24 37.96 13.56
N VAL A 816 19.58 39.06 13.89
CA VAL A 816 18.40 39.08 14.76
C VAL A 816 17.18 38.55 14.03
N LYS A 817 16.41 37.68 14.69
CA LYS A 817 15.11 37.18 14.25
C LYS A 817 14.04 37.30 15.34
N ILE A 818 12.94 37.96 15.01
CA ILE A 818 11.78 38.11 15.89
C ILE A 818 10.93 36.85 15.81
N GLY A 819 10.61 36.27 16.96
CA GLY A 819 9.78 35.07 17.10
C GLY A 819 8.64 35.25 18.11
N ASP A 820 7.90 34.15 18.32
CA ASP A 820 6.73 34.04 19.19
C ASP A 820 5.53 34.95 18.82
N PHE A 821 4.74 34.45 17.85
CA PHE A 821 3.59 35.17 17.28
C PHE A 821 2.26 34.80 17.96
N GLY A 822 2.30 34.16 19.14
CA GLY A 822 1.11 33.65 19.83
C GLY A 822 0.08 34.72 20.22
N LEU A 823 0.52 35.98 20.43
CA LEU A 823 -0.37 37.11 20.72
C LEU A 823 -0.66 38.00 19.50
N THR A 824 -0.07 37.72 18.33
CA THR A 824 -0.15 38.60 17.16
C THR A 824 -1.58 38.73 16.65
N LYS A 825 -1.98 39.94 16.26
CA LYS A 825 -3.32 40.24 15.70
C LYS A 825 -3.20 41.09 14.43
N HIS A 826 -4.12 40.87 13.48
CA HIS A 826 -4.26 41.69 12.29
C HIS A 826 -5.19 42.89 12.57
N ILE A 827 -4.77 44.11 12.21
CA ILE A 827 -5.61 45.30 12.28
C ILE A 827 -6.34 45.46 10.94
N PRO A 828 -7.68 45.36 10.89
CA PRO A 828 -8.45 45.57 9.67
C PRO A 828 -8.15 46.90 8.97
N THR A 829 -8.28 46.96 7.66
CA THR A 829 -8.10 48.19 6.88
C THR A 829 -9.14 49.22 7.31
N GLY A 830 -8.70 50.46 7.58
CA GLY A 830 -9.56 51.54 8.10
C GLY A 830 -9.55 51.67 9.62
N GLU A 831 -9.17 50.62 10.35
CA GLU A 831 -9.05 50.65 11.81
C GLU A 831 -7.66 51.14 12.26
N LEU A 832 -7.62 51.90 13.36
CA LEU A 832 -6.40 52.46 13.94
C LEU A 832 -5.82 51.60 15.08
N TYR A 833 -6.66 50.79 15.72
CA TYR A 833 -6.27 49.92 16.82
C TYR A 833 -7.11 48.65 16.83
N TYR A 834 -6.63 47.62 17.50
CA TYR A 834 -7.34 46.38 17.80
C TYR A 834 -7.64 46.32 19.30
N ARG A 835 -8.88 45.99 19.67
CA ARG A 835 -9.25 45.81 21.08
C ARG A 835 -9.29 44.33 21.43
N VAL A 836 -8.52 43.93 22.44
CA VAL A 836 -8.42 42.53 22.85
C VAL A 836 -9.40 42.24 23.98
N SER A 837 -10.17 41.17 23.85
CA SER A 837 -11.13 40.68 24.86
C SER A 837 -10.73 39.32 25.48
N GLU A 838 -9.59 38.75 25.06
CA GLU A 838 -9.13 37.42 25.48
C GLU A 838 -8.38 37.49 26.84
N ASN A 839 -8.81 36.67 27.81
CA ASN A 839 -8.13 36.52 29.10
C ASN A 839 -6.93 35.57 28.98
N GLY A 840 -5.73 36.03 29.35
CA GLY A 840 -4.50 35.24 29.33
C GLY A 840 -3.34 35.94 30.04
N GLU A 841 -2.23 35.24 30.27
CA GLU A 841 -1.01 35.85 30.81
C GLU A 841 -0.39 36.79 29.76
N ASN A 842 -0.36 38.08 30.07
CA ASN A 842 0.12 39.14 29.19
C ASN A 842 1.44 39.74 29.70
N PRO A 843 2.35 40.18 28.82
CA PRO A 843 3.63 40.78 29.20
C PRO A 843 3.46 42.24 29.66
N VAL A 844 2.76 42.45 30.78
CA VAL A 844 2.29 43.76 31.24
C VAL A 844 3.39 44.82 31.37
N PHE A 845 4.63 44.44 31.67
CA PHE A 845 5.76 45.39 31.78
C PHE A 845 6.27 45.92 30.43
N TRP A 846 5.86 45.32 29.31
CA TRP A 846 6.17 45.78 27.94
C TRP A 846 4.99 46.48 27.28
N PHE A 847 3.84 46.58 27.94
CA PHE A 847 2.63 47.20 27.39
C PHE A 847 2.65 48.73 27.55
N ALA A 848 2.09 49.39 26.54
CA ALA A 848 1.80 50.81 26.60
C ALA A 848 0.62 51.10 27.53
N VAL A 849 0.50 52.35 27.98
CA VAL A 849 -0.53 52.77 28.95
C VAL A 849 -1.94 52.51 28.41
N GLU A 850 -2.20 52.77 27.14
CA GLU A 850 -3.48 52.52 26.48
C GLU A 850 -3.82 51.02 26.36
N CYS A 851 -2.79 50.15 26.28
CA CYS A 851 -2.97 48.71 26.29
C CYS A 851 -3.38 48.21 27.67
N LEU A 852 -2.75 48.75 28.72
CA LEU A 852 -3.04 48.38 30.11
C LEU A 852 -4.42 48.86 30.57
N LYS A 853 -4.82 50.08 30.19
CA LYS A 853 -6.09 50.68 30.61
C LYS A 853 -7.30 50.28 29.77
N GLU A 854 -7.14 50.30 28.45
CA GLU A 854 -8.28 50.26 27.52
C GLU A 854 -8.28 49.00 26.64
N ASN A 855 -7.28 48.13 26.81
CA ASN A 855 -7.01 46.97 25.96
C ASN A 855 -6.89 47.32 24.46
N LYS A 856 -6.47 48.56 24.15
CA LYS A 856 -6.27 49.04 22.78
C LYS A 856 -4.83 48.82 22.35
N PHE A 857 -4.62 48.01 21.32
CA PHE A 857 -3.32 47.72 20.74
C PHE A 857 -3.23 48.31 19.35
N SER A 858 -2.16 49.02 19.05
CA SER A 858 -1.91 49.70 17.77
C SER A 858 -0.47 49.48 17.31
N PHE A 859 -0.14 49.92 16.10
CA PHE A 859 1.27 49.94 15.66
C PHE A 859 2.15 50.74 16.66
N ALA A 860 1.64 51.85 17.21
CA ALA A 860 2.35 52.65 18.19
C ALA A 860 2.51 51.97 19.57
N SER A 861 1.70 50.96 19.90
CA SER A 861 1.92 50.18 21.14
C SER A 861 3.11 49.21 21.01
N ASP A 862 3.36 48.65 19.82
CA ASP A 862 4.57 47.83 19.61
C ASP A 862 5.85 48.67 19.70
N VAL A 863 5.79 49.96 19.32
CA VAL A 863 6.92 50.90 19.47
C VAL A 863 7.25 51.13 20.95
N TRP A 864 6.24 51.19 21.82
CA TRP A 864 6.47 51.23 23.27
C TRP A 864 7.19 49.96 23.74
N SER A 865 6.72 48.78 23.32
CA SER A 865 7.34 47.49 23.65
C SER A 865 8.79 47.41 23.14
N PHE A 866 9.07 47.99 21.97
CA PHE A 866 10.43 48.16 21.46
C PHE A 866 11.29 49.03 22.38
N GLY A 867 10.78 50.15 22.89
CA GLY A 867 11.52 50.99 23.87
C GLY A 867 11.91 50.20 25.12
N VAL A 868 11.03 49.35 25.63
CA VAL A 868 11.34 48.45 26.77
C VAL A 868 12.36 47.39 26.37
N THR A 869 12.26 46.83 25.16
CA THR A 869 13.24 45.87 24.63
C THR A 869 14.62 46.50 24.45
N LEU A 870 14.68 47.76 24.00
CA LEU A 870 15.91 48.53 23.87
C LEU A 870 16.58 48.76 25.23
N TYR A 871 15.79 49.04 26.26
CA TYR A 871 16.29 49.09 27.65
C TYR A 871 16.89 47.74 28.09
N GLU A 872 16.25 46.62 27.79
CA GLU A 872 16.80 45.28 28.08
C GLU A 872 18.13 45.03 27.34
N ILE A 873 18.24 45.47 26.09
CA ILE A 873 19.46 45.34 25.28
C ILE A 873 20.60 46.15 25.91
N LEU A 874 20.35 47.40 26.28
CA LEU A 874 21.35 48.31 26.88
C LEU A 874 21.78 47.91 28.29
N THR A 875 20.90 47.24 29.04
CA THR A 875 21.24 46.68 30.36
C THR A 875 21.86 45.28 30.27
N HIS A 876 22.15 44.80 29.05
CA HIS A 876 22.65 43.46 28.77
C HIS A 876 21.77 42.35 29.38
N CYS A 877 20.46 42.62 29.50
CA CYS A 877 19.48 41.78 30.16
C CYS A 877 19.86 41.35 31.58
N ASP A 878 20.56 42.21 32.34
CA ASP A 878 20.89 41.95 33.75
C ASP A 878 19.59 41.73 34.56
N PRO A 879 19.41 40.55 35.21
CA PRO A 879 18.23 40.27 36.03
C PRO A 879 17.99 41.33 37.12
N LYS A 880 19.05 41.95 37.65
CA LYS A 880 18.95 43.02 38.65
C LYS A 880 18.44 44.34 38.08
N GLN A 881 18.53 44.53 36.78
CA GLN A 881 18.06 45.71 36.05
C GLN A 881 16.80 45.44 35.23
N SER A 882 16.20 44.25 35.34
CA SER A 882 15.03 43.88 34.54
C SER A 882 13.85 44.85 34.69
N PRO A 883 13.01 45.07 33.65
CA PRO A 883 11.89 46.01 33.71
C PRO A 883 10.99 45.79 34.93
N ARG A 884 10.61 44.53 35.21
CA ARG A 884 9.83 44.16 36.38
C ARG A 884 10.45 44.66 37.68
N LYS A 885 11.73 44.32 37.92
CA LYS A 885 12.42 44.69 39.16
C LYS A 885 12.56 46.19 39.32
N LYS A 886 12.79 46.93 38.23
CA LYS A 886 12.86 48.39 38.27
C LYS A 886 11.52 49.05 38.54
N PHE A 887 10.43 48.55 37.99
CA PHE A 887 9.11 49.05 38.36
C PHE A 887 8.74 48.68 39.81
N GLU A 888 9.14 47.50 40.30
CA GLU A 888 8.98 47.12 41.72
C GLU A 888 9.76 48.06 42.65
N GLU A 889 10.99 48.44 42.31
CA GLU A 889 11.81 49.40 43.09
C GLU A 889 11.23 50.83 43.12
N MET A 890 10.40 51.21 42.14
CA MET A 890 9.73 52.51 42.08
C MET A 890 8.43 52.57 42.91
N LEU A 891 7.95 51.42 43.38
CA LEU A 891 6.77 51.31 44.23
C LEU A 891 7.17 51.33 45.71
N GLU A 892 6.24 51.71 46.58
CA GLU A 892 6.47 51.67 48.03
C GLU A 892 6.76 50.23 48.52
N PRO A 893 7.58 50.03 49.57
CA PRO A 893 8.16 48.72 49.97
C PRO A 893 7.18 47.60 50.37
N LYS A 894 5.86 47.78 50.20
CA LYS A 894 4.81 46.80 50.55
C LYS A 894 3.76 46.60 49.46
N SER A 895 3.88 47.25 48.30
CA SER A 895 2.91 47.16 47.21
C SER A 895 3.28 46.02 46.24
N LEU A 896 2.40 45.04 46.09
CA LEU A 896 2.53 44.03 45.03
C LEU A 896 2.31 44.70 43.67
N ILE A 897 3.27 44.56 42.75
CA ILE A 897 3.11 45.10 41.41
C ILE A 897 2.04 44.28 40.66
N ASN A 898 0.91 44.91 40.39
CA ASN A 898 -0.12 44.41 39.47
C ASN A 898 -0.42 45.50 38.43
N GLN A 899 -1.40 45.29 37.55
CA GLN A 899 -1.67 46.25 36.45
C GLN A 899 -2.01 47.66 36.95
N VAL A 900 -2.68 47.82 38.10
CA VAL A 900 -3.19 49.11 38.57
C VAL A 900 -2.08 50.05 39.07
N PRO A 901 -1.18 49.67 40.00
CA PRO A 901 -0.05 50.52 40.40
C PRO A 901 0.91 50.83 39.25
N LEU A 902 1.06 49.91 38.29
CA LEU A 902 1.88 50.14 37.10
C LEU A 902 1.27 51.24 36.21
N ILE A 903 -0.05 51.23 36.02
CA ILE A 903 -0.76 52.29 35.29
C ILE A 903 -0.52 53.65 35.96
N GLU A 904 -0.72 53.73 37.28
CA GLU A 904 -0.55 54.98 38.05
C GLU A 904 0.87 55.56 37.94
N LEU A 905 1.90 54.71 38.01
CA LEU A 905 3.30 55.12 37.79
C LEU A 905 3.49 55.70 36.39
N LEU A 906 3.00 55.00 35.37
CA LEU A 906 3.18 55.41 33.99
C LEU A 906 2.39 56.69 33.66
N GLU A 907 1.23 56.91 34.28
CA GLU A 907 0.47 58.16 34.20
C GLU A 907 1.20 59.36 34.82
N LYS A 908 1.90 59.14 35.95
CA LYS A 908 2.80 60.12 36.57
C LYS A 908 4.08 60.39 35.75
N LYS A 909 4.16 59.86 34.52
CA LYS A 909 5.32 59.95 33.62
C LYS A 909 6.59 59.31 34.20
N MET A 910 6.46 58.43 35.20
CA MET A 910 7.59 57.63 35.68
C MET A 910 7.90 56.57 34.62
N ARG A 911 9.18 56.44 34.27
CA ARG A 911 9.69 55.52 33.24
C ARG A 911 10.88 54.74 33.78
N LEU A 912 11.28 53.68 33.07
CA LEU A 912 12.51 52.95 33.39
C LEU A 912 13.71 53.92 33.41
N PRO A 913 14.66 53.73 34.34
CA PRO A 913 15.80 54.62 34.48
C PRO A 913 16.70 54.52 33.25
N CYS A 914 17.48 55.56 32.97
CA CYS A 914 18.46 55.51 31.90
C CYS A 914 19.56 54.46 32.25
N PRO A 915 19.85 53.48 31.37
CA PRO A 915 20.94 52.52 31.58
C PRO A 915 22.30 53.21 31.72
N LYS A 916 23.22 52.61 32.50
CA LYS A 916 24.59 53.11 32.64
C LYS A 916 25.29 53.10 31.28
N ASN A 917 26.01 54.18 30.95
CA ASN A 917 26.72 54.37 29.67
C ASN A 917 25.81 54.39 28.42
N CYS A 918 24.53 54.73 28.57
CA CYS A 918 23.62 54.96 27.44
C CYS A 918 23.93 56.31 26.76
N PRO A 919 24.19 56.35 25.45
CA PRO A 919 24.35 57.61 24.72
C PRO A 919 23.10 58.48 24.75
N GLN A 920 23.30 59.79 24.64
CA GLN A 920 22.22 60.76 24.72
C GLN A 920 21.19 60.57 23.61
N GLU A 921 21.64 60.25 22.40
CA GLU A 921 20.80 60.00 21.22
C GLU A 921 19.89 58.78 21.43
N VAL A 922 20.45 57.70 21.97
CA VAL A 922 19.72 56.46 22.25
C VAL A 922 18.73 56.66 23.41
N ARG A 923 19.12 57.46 24.43
CA ARG A 923 18.22 57.88 25.50
C ARG A 923 17.01 58.64 24.95
N ILE A 924 17.21 59.60 24.05
CA ILE A 924 16.13 60.36 23.41
C ILE A 924 15.19 59.44 22.63
N ILE A 925 15.73 58.49 21.87
CA ILE A 925 14.93 57.49 21.13
C ILE A 925 14.06 56.67 22.09
N MET A 926 14.63 56.20 23.20
CA MET A 926 13.93 55.40 24.21
C MET A 926 12.83 56.21 24.90
N GLU A 927 13.09 57.46 25.27
CA GLU A 927 12.09 58.38 25.83
C GLU A 927 10.96 58.68 24.83
N GLN A 928 11.28 58.87 23.54
CA GLN A 928 10.29 59.05 22.46
C GLN A 928 9.40 57.82 22.27
N CYS A 929 9.96 56.60 22.39
CA CYS A 929 9.17 55.37 22.33
C CYS A 929 8.16 55.25 23.48
N TRP A 930 8.46 55.88 24.63
CA TRP A 930 7.60 55.89 25.82
C TRP A 930 6.75 57.15 26.00
N ALA A 931 6.55 57.92 24.91
CA ALA A 931 5.63 59.04 24.90
C ALA A 931 4.22 58.57 25.31
N ALA A 932 3.56 59.36 26.17
CA ALA A 932 2.24 59.01 26.70
C ALA A 932 1.20 58.92 25.59
N GLU A 933 1.21 59.86 24.65
CA GLU A 933 0.30 59.89 23.52
C GLU A 933 0.83 59.01 22.37
N PRO A 934 0.07 58.01 21.87
CA PRO A 934 0.55 57.08 20.83
C PRO A 934 1.03 57.78 19.55
N LYS A 935 0.39 58.90 19.16
CA LYS A 935 0.73 59.66 17.95
C LYS A 935 2.09 60.37 18.02
N GLN A 936 2.64 60.55 19.23
CA GLN A 936 3.94 61.18 19.43
C GLN A 936 5.10 60.17 19.35
N ARG A 937 4.80 58.87 19.33
CA ARG A 937 5.81 57.83 19.22
C ARG A 937 6.31 57.73 17.78
N PRO A 938 7.62 57.54 17.55
CA PRO A 938 8.17 57.40 16.21
C PRO A 938 7.67 56.12 15.55
N SER A 939 7.58 56.09 14.22
CA SER A 939 7.34 54.85 13.48
C SER A 939 8.61 53.99 13.46
N PHE A 940 8.47 52.67 13.27
CA PHE A 940 9.63 51.79 13.08
C PHE A 940 10.51 52.23 11.90
N ARG A 941 9.91 52.75 10.81
CA ARG A 941 10.66 53.33 9.69
C ARG A 941 11.58 54.48 10.12
N SER A 942 11.05 55.43 10.89
CA SER A 942 11.85 56.55 11.42
C SER A 942 12.94 56.07 12.39
N LEU A 943 12.68 55.02 13.16
CA LEU A 943 13.68 54.42 14.05
C LEU A 943 14.82 53.76 13.26
N ILE A 944 14.52 53.06 12.16
CA ILE A 944 15.54 52.45 11.28
C ILE A 944 16.51 53.52 10.77
N GLU A 945 15.98 54.63 10.23
CA GLU A 945 16.79 55.76 9.73
C GLU A 945 17.71 56.31 10.82
N LYS A 946 17.18 56.55 12.04
CA LYS A 946 17.98 57.03 13.18
C LYS A 946 19.09 56.05 13.60
N PHE A 947 18.79 54.75 13.66
CA PHE A 947 19.82 53.74 14.01
C PHE A 947 20.85 53.58 12.90
N GLN A 948 20.47 53.69 11.62
CA GLN A 948 21.40 53.66 10.48
C GLN A 948 22.37 54.85 10.52
N GLU A 949 21.87 56.06 10.75
CA GLU A 949 22.71 57.26 10.90
C GLU A 949 23.72 57.12 12.05
N MET A 950 23.27 56.53 13.18
CA MET A 950 24.14 56.24 14.33
C MET A 950 25.18 55.16 14.05
N CYS A 951 24.85 54.15 13.23
CA CYS A 951 25.78 53.08 12.86
C CYS A 951 26.79 53.50 11.77
N HIS A 952 26.44 54.45 10.89
CA HIS A 952 27.28 54.94 9.80
C HIS A 952 28.11 56.18 10.14
N GLY A 953 27.69 56.99 11.11
CA GLY A 953 28.49 58.10 11.61
C GLY A 953 29.59 57.62 12.57
N GLU A 954 30.83 58.06 12.37
CA GLU A 954 31.95 57.95 13.32
C GLU A 954 31.71 58.74 14.64
N LYS A 955 30.50 58.69 15.23
CA LYS A 955 30.12 59.43 16.44
C LYS A 955 30.20 58.61 17.73
N PHE A 956 30.68 57.36 17.67
CA PHE A 956 30.81 56.47 18.83
C PHE A 956 32.25 56.01 19.11
N SER A 957 33.25 56.85 18.78
CA SER A 957 34.61 56.73 19.29
C SER A 957 34.75 57.42 20.65
#